data_AF-A0A953D0G1-F1
#
_entry.id   AF-A0A953D0G1-F1
#
_cell.length_a   1.000
_cell.length_b   1.000
_cell.length_c   1.000
_cell.angle_alpha   90.00
_cell.angle_beta   90.00
_cell.angle_gamma   90.00
#
_symmetry.space_group_name_H-M   'P 1'
#
loop_
_entity.id
_entity.type
_entity.pdbx_description
1 polymer ?
#
loop_
_entity_poly.entity_id
_entity_poly.type
_entity_poly.pdbx_seq_one_letter_code
_entity_poly.pdbx_strand_id
1 'polypeptide(L)'
;MPATDTAASWLHAYHTGADLPGGLAFRAALDQADLDYSPDSLARIDRLLRQIRRELAPEPRIFMEQTGQRNFVLLLAFYLGTLIARHTLQRIDWYHHDELADVLPADEVRKLPHSMTTSLACTFRRDGELSAFFLPLRPLAGILFRGTETPDLAAAAESFLRRALAAAVLVAPEPQAESPQQPADYAADALQRLGRLAGIQFAHALLAWQAEGRPADPQLCFETSAGRRDQRRVSSRLDADPVETCRARMAHPEPDWVGAVASHAGHVNLARFRSSAVMLEAHWFAPHLAVSVAVPCRPAADRDAVMLHSPRVLQPAMQEGQAKIFAQAFFAGIEGVKPGLWARHFVAETDPAELAWRQQEQVAAAQGTACDPCAALDLGALDIARCMSELPADQYAYAEVDAPAAERAPQFAPLFGALPALLAGGRVVWGHLVLTSRLMFHPGAESHPGFVVYDPAGRLLPAALQVVARRLLALRRTASAVHAEAAPDALAAAITEQLQNELSCAAGLAVPQGISRSGLLLSSIWLERKHLPAERLSARFFPILVSDATPGRVMLLPARWWPEPVLAHWMAAERVARGDDWEHTRAALAAPRSDAHSRALAEALEAIEQYVAHGMTDARIAQLCAQGSAGFTNAVDPPPRAWEWEMDAHLQAAAEVYLGDVARARAHGDALPAERARLVYVCAHMAQMIALYRLLLREPRGFAAPAFALDPAAILYVALGFAAGCDAPARQLARMLCTLWQRDDAYRAAPDAQARAAFILLARHCNVTIALPAPAEAAPALEALLEGDLWRDADGVRVAAALEAACSEHTEIAPPGPFQCLPVALLLMLKLRALAGLKHLQITHPLLAPPLGSWGAGVELAAALDPLLTSLRARLQAQGCDENAIAKAVLEGAPLGLTPTLSPEQQAKMAQAELLMAQFSNAAETRRDSALRGRRMLIIGACAIWGMLLLWVFFQLR
;
A
#
# COMPACT_ATOMS: atom_id res chain seq x y z
N MET A 1 28.60 -22.90 3.01
CA MET A 1 27.21 -22.40 2.96
C MET A 1 26.49 -22.92 4.19
N PRO A 2 25.56 -22.16 4.79
CA PRO A 2 24.64 -22.68 5.78
C PRO A 2 23.92 -23.93 5.25
N ALA A 3 23.63 -24.89 6.14
CA ALA A 3 22.95 -26.12 5.74
C ALA A 3 21.57 -25.82 5.11
N THR A 4 20.90 -24.75 5.55
CA THR A 4 19.60 -24.32 5.02
C THR A 4 19.68 -23.91 3.56
N ASP A 5 20.67 -23.08 3.21
CA ASP A 5 20.87 -22.61 1.84
C ASP A 5 21.31 -23.75 0.91
N THR A 6 22.10 -24.67 1.45
CA THR A 6 22.51 -25.89 0.76
C THR A 6 21.30 -26.77 0.44
N ALA A 7 20.41 -26.99 1.40
CA ALA A 7 19.18 -27.76 1.22
C ALA A 7 18.29 -27.15 0.12
N ALA A 8 18.06 -25.84 0.17
CA ALA A 8 17.24 -25.13 -0.80
C ALA A 8 17.84 -25.19 -2.21
N SER A 9 19.13 -24.88 -2.34
CA SER A 9 19.86 -24.94 -3.61
C SER A 9 19.85 -26.33 -4.23
N TRP A 10 20.04 -27.38 -3.43
CA TRP A 10 20.12 -28.75 -3.92
C TRP A 10 18.76 -29.30 -4.37
N LEU A 11 17.71 -29.01 -3.60
CA LEU A 11 16.35 -29.38 -3.99
C LEU A 11 15.95 -28.64 -5.27
N HIS A 12 16.30 -27.35 -5.39
CA HIS A 12 16.08 -26.59 -6.62
C HIS A 12 16.83 -27.20 -7.81
N ALA A 13 18.13 -27.46 -7.66
CA ALA A 13 18.96 -28.05 -8.72
C ALA A 13 18.42 -29.41 -9.19
N TYR A 14 17.96 -30.26 -8.26
CA TYR A 14 17.33 -31.53 -8.62
C TYR A 14 16.08 -31.31 -9.49
N HIS A 15 15.16 -30.44 -9.07
CA HIS A 15 13.88 -30.18 -9.76
C HIS A 15 14.03 -29.46 -11.10
N THR A 16 15.08 -28.65 -11.26
CA THR A 16 15.38 -27.96 -12.53
C THR A 16 16.25 -28.77 -13.48
N GLY A 17 16.68 -29.97 -13.07
CA GLY A 17 17.57 -30.81 -13.87
C GLY A 17 19.04 -30.33 -13.89
N ALA A 18 19.41 -29.39 -13.02
CA ALA A 18 20.79 -28.94 -12.89
C ALA A 18 21.68 -29.98 -12.17
N ASP A 19 22.98 -29.92 -12.46
CA ASP A 19 23.97 -30.83 -11.86
C ASP A 19 24.31 -30.44 -10.43
N LEU A 20 24.40 -31.44 -9.55
CA LEU A 20 24.83 -31.28 -8.17
C LEU A 20 26.37 -31.40 -8.07
N PRO A 21 27.05 -30.54 -7.28
CA PRO A 21 28.48 -30.64 -7.05
C PRO A 21 28.89 -32.02 -6.52
N GLY A 22 29.77 -32.72 -7.25
CA GLY A 22 30.21 -34.08 -6.90
C GLY A 22 29.29 -35.21 -7.39
N GLY A 23 28.28 -34.88 -8.21
CA GLY A 23 27.37 -35.83 -8.85
C GLY A 23 26.23 -36.31 -7.95
N LEU A 24 25.25 -37.00 -8.53
CA LEU A 24 24.11 -37.58 -7.82
C LEU A 24 23.92 -39.03 -8.24
N ALA A 25 24.17 -39.97 -7.32
CA ALA A 25 23.91 -41.38 -7.57
C ALA A 25 22.40 -41.65 -7.66
N PHE A 26 22.03 -42.69 -8.43
CA PHE A 26 20.64 -43.14 -8.61
C PHE A 26 19.67 -42.08 -9.17
N ARG A 27 20.18 -41.07 -9.91
CA ARG A 27 19.35 -39.99 -10.49
C ARG A 27 18.13 -40.51 -11.27
N ALA A 28 18.33 -41.43 -12.20
CA ALA A 28 17.23 -42.00 -12.99
C ALA A 28 16.18 -42.71 -12.14
N ALA A 29 16.58 -43.32 -11.02
CA ALA A 29 15.66 -43.99 -10.10
C ALA A 29 14.91 -42.98 -9.20
N LEU A 30 15.54 -41.85 -8.86
CA LEU A 30 14.88 -40.73 -8.20
C LEU A 30 13.85 -40.05 -9.12
N ASP A 31 14.20 -39.87 -10.40
CA ASP A 31 13.28 -39.31 -11.39
C ASP A 31 12.04 -40.22 -11.56
N GLN A 32 12.22 -41.55 -11.52
CA GLN A 32 11.11 -42.53 -11.50
C GLN A 32 10.31 -42.52 -10.18
N ALA A 33 10.98 -42.27 -9.06
CA ALA A 33 10.31 -42.16 -7.76
C ALA A 33 9.49 -40.87 -7.62
N ASP A 34 9.64 -39.91 -8.55
CA ASP A 34 8.88 -38.67 -8.68
C ASP A 34 8.76 -37.90 -7.36
N LEU A 35 9.77 -37.07 -7.06
CA LEU A 35 9.87 -36.30 -5.82
C LEU A 35 8.92 -35.07 -5.83
N ASP A 36 7.62 -35.29 -5.93
CA ASP A 36 6.56 -34.27 -6.10
C ASP A 36 6.11 -33.53 -4.82
N TYR A 37 6.61 -33.94 -3.66
CA TYR A 37 6.28 -33.48 -2.30
C TYR A 37 4.88 -33.91 -1.81
N SER A 38 4.27 -34.87 -2.49
CA SER A 38 3.09 -35.58 -2.00
C SER A 38 3.46 -36.55 -0.88
N PRO A 39 2.55 -36.86 0.06
CA PRO A 39 2.75 -37.98 1.00
C PRO A 39 3.02 -39.31 0.29
N ASP A 40 2.45 -39.53 -0.91
CA ASP A 40 2.62 -40.75 -1.70
C ASP A 40 4.05 -40.92 -2.22
N SER A 41 4.80 -39.82 -2.42
CA SER A 41 6.23 -39.86 -2.75
C SER A 41 7.04 -40.63 -1.70
N LEU A 42 6.65 -40.58 -0.43
CA LEU A 42 7.35 -41.29 0.65
C LEU A 42 7.30 -42.80 0.44
N ALA A 43 6.17 -43.33 -0.05
CA ALA A 43 6.04 -44.75 -0.38
C ALA A 43 6.84 -45.14 -1.63
N ARG A 44 7.04 -44.21 -2.57
CA ARG A 44 7.91 -44.43 -3.75
C ARG A 44 9.38 -44.45 -3.35
N ILE A 45 9.80 -43.50 -2.51
CA ILE A 45 11.17 -43.44 -1.97
C ILE A 45 11.45 -44.67 -1.09
N ASP A 46 10.51 -45.09 -0.24
CA ASP A 46 10.68 -46.28 0.61
C ASP A 46 10.91 -47.55 -0.25
N ARG A 47 10.14 -47.72 -1.32
CA ARG A 47 10.35 -48.81 -2.30
C ARG A 47 11.73 -48.75 -2.93
N LEU A 48 12.17 -47.56 -3.36
CA LEU A 48 13.51 -47.35 -3.93
C LEU A 48 14.61 -47.73 -2.95
N LEU A 49 14.56 -47.25 -1.70
CA LEU A 49 15.57 -47.55 -0.68
C LEU A 49 15.63 -49.05 -0.36
N ARG A 50 14.47 -49.73 -0.28
CA ARG A 50 14.41 -51.18 -0.08
C ARG A 50 14.96 -51.95 -1.27
N GLN A 51 14.74 -51.48 -2.49
CA GLN A 51 15.31 -52.08 -3.69
C GLN A 51 16.84 -51.97 -3.67
N ILE A 52 17.38 -50.78 -3.40
CA ILE A 52 18.82 -50.55 -3.27
C ILE A 52 19.42 -51.46 -2.16
N ARG A 53 18.73 -51.61 -1.02
CA ARG A 53 19.18 -52.51 0.04
C ARG A 53 19.21 -53.97 -0.40
N ARG A 54 18.19 -54.43 -1.14
CA ARG A 54 18.10 -55.82 -1.63
C ARG A 54 19.19 -56.14 -2.66
N GLU A 55 19.48 -55.20 -3.55
CA GLU A 55 20.42 -55.41 -4.65
C GLU A 55 21.88 -55.18 -4.26
N LEU A 56 22.16 -54.17 -3.42
CA LEU A 56 23.53 -53.75 -3.10
C LEU A 56 23.98 -54.09 -1.67
N ALA A 57 23.04 -54.31 -0.74
CA ALA A 57 23.31 -54.54 0.68
C ALA A 57 24.40 -53.59 1.27
N PRO A 58 24.28 -52.26 1.10
CA PRO A 58 25.39 -51.35 1.30
C PRO A 58 25.85 -51.30 2.76
N GLU A 59 27.17 -51.18 2.95
CA GLU A 59 27.78 -50.90 4.25
C GLU A 59 27.86 -49.38 4.45
N PRO A 60 27.44 -48.83 5.62
CA PRO A 60 27.30 -47.39 5.83
C PRO A 60 28.55 -46.56 5.56
N ARG A 61 29.74 -47.01 5.97
CA ARG A 61 30.98 -46.23 5.80
C ARG A 61 31.37 -46.16 4.33
N ILE A 62 31.43 -47.31 3.67
CA ILE A 62 31.82 -47.42 2.25
C ILE A 62 30.84 -46.64 1.36
N PHE A 63 29.54 -46.73 1.65
CA PHE A 63 28.51 -46.04 0.87
C PHE A 63 28.59 -44.52 1.01
N MET A 64 28.93 -44.02 2.20
CA MET A 64 29.02 -42.58 2.46
C MET A 64 30.35 -41.95 2.04
N GLU A 65 31.39 -42.75 1.78
CA GLU A 65 32.67 -42.30 1.21
C GLU A 65 32.53 -41.88 -0.26
N GLN A 66 31.56 -42.46 -0.99
CA GLN A 66 31.30 -42.07 -2.38
C GLN A 66 30.46 -40.79 -2.43
N THR A 67 31.03 -39.72 -3.01
CA THR A 67 30.39 -38.39 -3.06
C THR A 67 28.97 -38.42 -3.65
N GLY A 68 28.76 -39.12 -4.77
CA GLY A 68 27.44 -39.21 -5.41
C GLY A 68 26.39 -39.95 -4.56
N GLN A 69 26.81 -40.97 -3.81
CA GLN A 69 25.93 -41.75 -2.92
C GLN A 69 25.61 -40.98 -1.64
N ARG A 70 26.59 -40.26 -1.08
CA ARG A 70 26.37 -39.30 0.00
C ARG A 70 25.39 -38.20 -0.40
N ASN A 71 25.55 -37.65 -1.61
CA ASN A 71 24.66 -36.61 -2.13
C ASN A 71 23.22 -37.13 -2.30
N PHE A 72 23.05 -38.39 -2.74
CA PHE A 72 21.74 -39.05 -2.81
C PHE A 72 21.03 -39.11 -1.45
N VAL A 73 21.73 -39.53 -0.39
CA VAL A 73 21.15 -39.62 0.96
C VAL A 73 20.82 -38.23 1.51
N LEU A 74 21.69 -37.24 1.29
CA LEU A 74 21.45 -35.86 1.74
C LEU A 74 20.28 -35.20 1.01
N LEU A 75 20.15 -35.41 -0.30
CA LEU A 75 19.02 -34.89 -1.08
C LEU A 75 17.69 -35.44 -0.56
N LEU A 76 17.60 -36.75 -0.29
CA LEU A 76 16.42 -37.37 0.30
C LEU A 76 16.15 -36.85 1.72
N ALA A 77 17.19 -36.58 2.50
CA ALA A 77 17.06 -35.98 3.82
C ALA A 77 16.44 -34.58 3.73
N PHE A 78 16.99 -33.73 2.85
CA PHE A 78 16.45 -32.39 2.57
C PHE A 78 15.01 -32.44 2.10
N TYR A 79 14.70 -33.38 1.20
CA TYR A 79 13.36 -33.59 0.68
C TYR A 79 12.37 -33.93 1.79
N LEU A 80 12.71 -34.89 2.66
CA LEU A 80 11.85 -35.36 3.74
C LEU A 80 11.56 -34.25 4.77
N GLY A 81 12.58 -33.49 5.18
CA GLY A 81 12.40 -32.35 6.08
C GLY A 81 11.52 -31.27 5.44
N THR A 82 11.80 -30.91 4.19
CA THR A 82 11.02 -29.92 3.44
C THR A 82 9.58 -30.36 3.22
N LEU A 83 9.33 -31.65 2.94
CA LEU A 83 7.97 -32.19 2.83
C LEU A 83 7.22 -31.99 4.15
N ILE A 84 7.80 -32.35 5.29
CA ILE A 84 7.17 -32.12 6.61
C ILE A 84 6.87 -30.63 6.81
N ALA A 85 7.84 -29.76 6.54
CA ALA A 85 7.68 -28.30 6.69
C ALA A 85 6.56 -27.73 5.82
N ARG A 86 6.44 -28.20 4.57
CA ARG A 86 5.37 -27.80 3.63
C ARG A 86 4.00 -28.24 4.14
N HIS A 87 3.89 -29.47 4.61
CA HIS A 87 2.62 -30.01 5.12
C HIS A 87 2.22 -29.41 6.47
N THR A 88 3.17 -28.96 7.30
CA THR A 88 2.89 -28.27 8.57
C THR A 88 2.83 -26.74 8.46
N LEU A 89 3.09 -26.17 7.29
CA LEU A 89 3.29 -24.72 7.05
C LEU A 89 4.24 -24.09 8.07
N GLN A 90 5.37 -24.76 8.34
CA GLN A 90 6.40 -24.28 9.25
C GLN A 90 7.64 -23.86 8.49
N ARG A 91 8.35 -22.86 9.01
CA ARG A 91 9.69 -22.55 8.51
C ARG A 91 10.62 -23.68 8.90
N ILE A 92 11.44 -24.14 7.96
CA ILE A 92 12.50 -25.11 8.20
C ILE A 92 13.86 -24.43 8.20
N ASP A 93 14.64 -24.69 9.23
CA ASP A 93 16.06 -24.35 9.28
C ASP A 93 16.87 -25.64 9.47
N TRP A 94 17.98 -25.74 8.78
CA TRP A 94 18.85 -26.92 8.77
C TRP A 94 20.13 -26.64 9.54
N TYR A 95 20.62 -27.66 10.25
CA TYR A 95 21.78 -27.56 11.11
C TYR A 95 22.65 -28.81 10.98
N HIS A 96 23.95 -28.60 10.94
CA HIS A 96 24.93 -29.64 11.22
C HIS A 96 24.95 -29.96 12.72
N HIS A 97 25.45 -31.14 13.06
CA HIS A 97 25.52 -31.60 14.45
C HIS A 97 26.13 -30.57 15.41
N ASP A 98 27.22 -29.92 14.98
CA ASP A 98 27.98 -28.98 15.80
C ASP A 98 27.21 -27.67 16.08
N GLU A 99 26.15 -27.41 15.31
CA GLU A 99 25.30 -26.22 15.42
C GLU A 99 24.07 -26.47 16.30
N LEU A 100 23.80 -27.72 16.70
CA LEU A 100 22.60 -28.07 17.47
C LEU A 100 22.61 -27.48 18.88
N ALA A 101 23.79 -27.26 19.46
CA ALA A 101 23.96 -26.62 20.78
C ALA A 101 23.44 -25.18 20.82
N ASP A 102 23.41 -24.50 19.67
CA ASP A 102 22.97 -23.10 19.57
C ASP A 102 21.43 -22.98 19.43
N VAL A 103 20.72 -24.11 19.27
CA VAL A 103 19.31 -24.13 18.85
C VAL A 103 18.43 -25.03 19.71
N LEU A 104 18.95 -26.16 20.18
CA LEU A 104 18.21 -27.11 21.01
C LEU A 104 18.56 -26.96 22.51
N PRO A 105 17.64 -27.26 23.42
CA PRO A 105 17.95 -27.31 24.86
C PRO A 105 19.10 -28.27 25.16
N ALA A 106 19.95 -27.91 26.15
CA ALA A 106 21.16 -28.67 26.48
C ALA A 106 20.89 -30.16 26.78
N ASP A 107 19.75 -30.49 27.38
CA ASP A 107 19.36 -31.86 27.67
C ASP A 107 19.02 -32.69 26.43
N GLU A 108 18.50 -32.06 25.37
CA GLU A 108 18.25 -32.73 24.09
C GLU A 108 19.55 -32.96 23.33
N VAL A 109 20.45 -31.98 23.33
CA VAL A 109 21.77 -32.10 22.68
C VAL A 109 22.58 -33.23 23.31
N ARG A 110 22.55 -33.38 24.64
CA ARG A 110 23.23 -34.49 25.36
C ARG A 110 22.77 -35.88 24.93
N LYS A 111 21.52 -36.03 24.46
CA LYS A 111 20.96 -37.31 23.99
C LYS A 111 21.36 -37.65 22.55
N LEU A 112 22.02 -36.73 21.85
CA LEU A 112 22.39 -36.86 20.45
C LEU A 112 23.91 -37.06 20.33
N PRO A 113 24.42 -38.32 20.31
CA PRO A 113 25.83 -38.54 20.05
C PRO A 113 26.19 -38.17 18.61
N HIS A 114 27.41 -37.69 18.37
CA HIS A 114 27.93 -37.38 17.03
C HIS A 114 28.02 -38.66 16.19
N SER A 115 27.17 -38.79 15.18
CA SER A 115 27.03 -39.99 14.36
C SER A 115 26.52 -39.61 12.97
N MET A 116 26.62 -40.53 12.01
CA MET A 116 26.07 -40.32 10.67
C MET A 116 24.56 -39.98 10.70
N THR A 117 23.79 -40.57 11.60
CA THR A 117 22.34 -40.31 11.69
C THR A 117 21.96 -39.00 12.38
N THR A 118 22.93 -38.34 13.02
CA THR A 118 22.77 -37.08 13.76
C THR A 118 23.63 -35.96 13.18
N SER A 119 24.32 -36.20 12.06
CA SER A 119 25.19 -35.24 11.39
C SER A 119 24.44 -34.08 10.73
N LEU A 120 23.14 -34.29 10.46
CA LEU A 120 22.23 -33.33 9.89
C LEU A 120 20.89 -33.41 10.64
N ALA A 121 20.39 -32.26 11.08
CA ALA A 121 19.05 -32.10 11.61
C ALA A 121 18.35 -30.94 10.93
N CYS A 122 17.02 -30.94 11.00
CA CYS A 122 16.22 -29.77 10.70
C CYS A 122 15.34 -29.41 11.89
N THR A 123 15.16 -28.13 12.13
CA THR A 123 14.17 -27.63 13.08
C THR A 123 13.01 -27.00 12.35
N PHE A 124 11.82 -27.17 12.91
CA PHE A 124 10.62 -26.50 12.46
C PHE A 124 10.32 -25.34 13.41
N ARG A 125 10.16 -24.15 12.84
CA ARG A 125 9.83 -22.94 13.59
C ARG A 125 8.39 -22.49 13.33
N ARG A 126 7.73 -22.02 14.38
CA ARG A 126 6.39 -21.42 14.38
C ARG A 126 6.51 -20.02 14.94
N ASP A 127 6.15 -19.01 14.17
CA ASP A 127 6.20 -17.59 14.58
C ASP A 127 7.58 -17.13 15.14
N GLY A 128 8.65 -17.76 14.66
CA GLY A 128 10.04 -17.52 15.09
C GLY A 128 10.56 -18.46 16.18
N GLU A 129 9.67 -19.15 16.88
CA GLU A 129 10.00 -20.07 17.97
C GLU A 129 10.19 -21.51 17.50
N LEU A 130 11.03 -22.27 18.21
CA LEU A 130 11.28 -23.69 17.92
C LEU A 130 10.05 -24.53 18.30
N SER A 131 9.41 -25.15 17.30
CA SER A 131 8.24 -26.00 17.50
C SER A 131 8.61 -27.49 17.62
N ALA A 132 9.56 -27.96 16.83
CA ALA A 132 10.03 -29.34 16.84
C ALA A 132 11.38 -29.45 16.11
N PHE A 133 12.07 -30.57 16.26
CA PHE A 133 13.24 -30.92 15.46
C PHE A 133 13.14 -32.34 14.93
N PHE A 134 13.80 -32.60 13.80
CA PHE A 134 13.77 -33.86 13.09
C PHE A 134 15.16 -34.25 12.60
N LEU A 135 15.44 -35.55 12.63
CA LEU A 135 16.70 -36.16 12.22
C LEU A 135 16.47 -37.01 10.97
N PRO A 136 16.44 -36.41 9.78
CA PRO A 136 16.00 -37.08 8.56
C PRO A 136 16.91 -38.24 8.12
N LEU A 137 18.19 -38.21 8.50
CA LEU A 137 19.13 -39.29 8.20
C LEU A 137 18.84 -40.58 8.99
N ARG A 138 18.15 -40.49 10.13
CA ARG A 138 17.86 -41.65 10.98
C ARG A 138 16.90 -42.66 10.31
N PRO A 139 15.71 -42.28 9.80
CA PRO A 139 14.85 -43.22 9.10
C PRO A 139 15.45 -43.70 7.77
N LEU A 140 16.13 -42.82 7.03
CA LEU A 140 16.82 -43.19 5.78
C LEU A 140 17.89 -44.27 6.00
N ALA A 141 18.74 -44.07 7.01
CA ALA A 141 19.77 -45.05 7.38
C ALA A 141 19.18 -46.36 7.90
N GLY A 142 18.03 -46.30 8.58
CA GLY A 142 17.30 -47.50 9.02
C GLY A 142 16.95 -48.41 7.85
N ILE A 143 16.29 -47.86 6.83
CA ILE A 143 15.82 -48.62 5.67
C ILE A 143 17.01 -49.07 4.80
N LEU A 144 17.95 -48.15 4.53
CA LEU A 144 19.05 -48.39 3.60
C LEU A 144 20.14 -49.31 4.14
N PHE A 145 20.34 -49.37 5.47
CA PHE A 145 21.44 -50.14 6.07
C PHE A 145 21.01 -51.24 7.05
N ARG A 146 19.83 -51.16 7.67
CA ARG A 146 19.38 -52.13 8.69
C ARG A 146 18.25 -53.06 8.23
N GLY A 147 17.49 -52.71 7.19
CA GLY A 147 16.51 -53.63 6.57
C GLY A 147 15.08 -53.56 7.12
N THR A 148 14.26 -54.59 6.86
CA THR A 148 12.78 -54.56 6.87
C THR A 148 12.07 -54.40 8.22
N GLU A 149 12.80 -54.39 9.34
CA GLU A 149 12.23 -54.20 10.68
C GLU A 149 12.11 -52.72 11.08
N THR A 150 12.61 -51.79 10.26
CA THR A 150 12.50 -50.36 10.53
C THR A 150 11.19 -49.77 10.02
N PRO A 151 10.58 -48.81 10.75
CA PRO A 151 9.41 -48.08 10.25
C PRO A 151 9.71 -47.42 8.90
N ASP A 152 8.73 -47.40 8.01
CA ASP A 152 8.84 -46.76 6.70
C ASP A 152 8.95 -45.22 6.83
N LEU A 153 9.33 -44.56 5.74
CA LEU A 153 9.47 -43.10 5.73
C LEU A 153 8.16 -42.38 6.06
N ALA A 154 7.03 -42.96 5.64
CA ALA A 154 5.71 -42.45 5.96
C ALA A 154 5.48 -42.45 7.48
N ALA A 155 5.75 -43.55 8.19
CA ALA A 155 5.62 -43.64 9.65
C ALA A 155 6.58 -42.69 10.40
N ALA A 156 7.78 -42.44 9.87
CA ALA A 156 8.70 -41.47 10.45
C ALA A 156 8.15 -40.02 10.35
N ALA A 157 7.65 -39.64 9.17
CA ALA A 157 6.99 -38.36 8.93
C ALA A 157 5.65 -38.25 9.70
N GLU A 158 4.91 -39.36 9.80
CA GLU A 158 3.62 -39.47 10.48
C GLU A 158 3.72 -39.05 11.94
N SER A 159 4.85 -39.23 12.61
CA SER A 159 5.01 -38.74 13.99
C SER A 159 4.99 -37.21 14.11
N PHE A 160 5.38 -36.50 13.06
CA PHE A 160 5.32 -35.03 12.97
C PHE A 160 3.96 -34.56 12.43
N LEU A 161 3.40 -35.31 11.48
CA LEU A 161 2.06 -35.08 10.94
C LEU A 161 0.95 -35.39 11.96
N ARG A 162 1.11 -36.41 12.84
CA ARG A 162 0.16 -36.83 13.89
C ARG A 162 0.27 -36.07 15.21
N ARG A 163 1.47 -35.66 15.65
CA ARG A 163 1.59 -34.80 16.86
C ARG A 163 0.89 -33.45 16.66
N ALA A 164 0.63 -33.11 15.41
CA ALA A 164 -0.22 -32.03 14.96
C ALA A 164 -1.75 -32.33 15.03
N LEU A 165 -2.18 -33.59 15.12
CA LEU A 165 -3.56 -34.04 14.86
C LEU A 165 -4.31 -34.71 16.04
N ALA A 166 -3.75 -34.77 17.24
CA ALA A 166 -4.36 -35.51 18.36
C ALA A 166 -5.55 -34.79 19.03
N ALA A 167 -6.40 -34.11 18.26
CA ALA A 167 -7.57 -33.39 18.76
C ALA A 167 -8.87 -34.04 18.27
N ALA A 168 -9.79 -34.36 19.19
CA ALA A 168 -11.08 -34.95 18.83
C ALA A 168 -11.91 -33.98 17.97
N VAL A 169 -12.58 -34.48 16.94
CA VAL A 169 -13.38 -33.65 16.01
C VAL A 169 -14.79 -33.49 16.54
N LEU A 170 -15.28 -32.24 16.65
CA LEU A 170 -16.71 -31.99 16.93
C LEU A 170 -17.50 -32.10 15.62
N VAL A 171 -18.49 -32.99 15.58
CA VAL A 171 -19.37 -33.19 14.43
C VAL A 171 -20.69 -32.49 14.67
N ALA A 172 -21.16 -31.73 13.68
CA ALA A 172 -22.46 -31.07 13.75
C ALA A 172 -23.59 -32.12 13.81
N PRO A 173 -24.57 -31.99 14.73
CA PRO A 173 -25.68 -32.93 14.81
C PRO A 173 -26.60 -32.81 13.58
N GLU A 174 -27.21 -33.92 13.15
CA GLU A 174 -28.19 -33.90 12.07
C GLU A 174 -29.43 -33.07 12.45
N PRO A 175 -30.10 -32.39 11.49
CA PRO A 175 -31.22 -31.48 11.75
C PRO A 175 -32.45 -32.11 12.43
N GLN A 176 -32.50 -33.45 12.52
CA GLN A 176 -33.61 -34.23 13.07
C GLN A 176 -33.28 -34.92 14.40
N ALA A 177 -32.10 -34.67 14.99
CA ALA A 177 -31.79 -35.22 16.30
C ALA A 177 -32.63 -34.51 17.38
N GLU A 178 -33.51 -35.26 18.05
CA GLU A 178 -34.32 -34.78 19.17
C GLU A 178 -33.48 -33.98 20.17
N SER A 179 -33.99 -32.82 20.60
CA SER A 179 -33.43 -32.07 21.73
C SER A 179 -33.30 -33.02 22.92
N PRO A 180 -32.10 -33.22 23.51
CA PRO A 180 -31.97 -34.10 24.64
C PRO A 180 -32.91 -33.63 25.76
N GLN A 181 -33.64 -34.58 26.35
CA GLN A 181 -34.33 -34.37 27.61
C GLN A 181 -33.36 -33.74 28.61
N GLN A 182 -33.86 -32.80 29.40
CA GLN A 182 -33.09 -32.05 30.41
C GLN A 182 -32.13 -33.00 31.14
N PRO A 183 -30.81 -32.76 31.09
CA PRO A 183 -29.84 -33.70 31.64
C PRO A 183 -30.14 -33.96 33.13
N ALA A 184 -30.31 -35.24 33.49
CA ALA A 184 -30.63 -35.65 34.86
C ALA A 184 -29.46 -35.46 35.85
N ASP A 185 -28.27 -35.09 35.35
CA ASP A 185 -27.02 -34.92 36.10
C ASP A 185 -26.50 -33.48 36.00
N TYR A 186 -26.11 -32.91 37.14
CA TYR A 186 -25.55 -31.57 37.30
C TYR A 186 -24.30 -31.33 36.45
N ALA A 187 -23.45 -32.36 36.28
CA ALA A 187 -22.26 -32.24 35.43
C ALA A 187 -22.60 -32.16 33.93
N ALA A 188 -23.67 -32.84 33.49
CA ALA A 188 -24.13 -32.80 32.11
C ALA A 188 -24.83 -31.46 31.78
N ASP A 189 -25.58 -30.86 32.72
CA ASP A 189 -26.13 -29.50 32.58
C ASP A 189 -25.02 -28.45 32.44
N ALA A 190 -24.01 -28.52 33.31
CA ALA A 190 -22.86 -27.64 33.25
C ALA A 190 -22.12 -27.73 31.91
N LEU A 191 -21.91 -28.95 31.41
CA LEU A 191 -21.27 -29.17 30.11
C LEU A 191 -22.11 -28.66 28.94
N GLN A 192 -23.44 -28.82 29.00
CA GLN A 192 -24.36 -28.29 28.01
C GLN A 192 -24.35 -26.75 28.01
N ARG A 193 -24.35 -26.11 29.17
CA ARG A 193 -24.27 -24.64 29.29
C ARG A 193 -22.91 -24.12 28.81
N LEU A 194 -21.81 -24.79 29.16
CA LEU A 194 -20.47 -24.46 28.69
C LEU A 194 -20.35 -24.57 27.16
N GLY A 195 -20.86 -25.65 26.57
CA GLY A 195 -20.89 -25.83 25.12
C GLY A 195 -21.67 -24.72 24.42
N ARG A 196 -22.86 -24.39 24.93
CA ARG A 196 -23.67 -23.29 24.38
C ARG A 196 -22.97 -21.94 24.48
N LEU A 197 -22.33 -21.64 25.62
CA LEU A 197 -21.57 -20.40 25.81
C LEU A 197 -20.38 -20.31 24.84
N ALA A 198 -19.66 -21.42 24.63
CA ALA A 198 -18.56 -21.50 23.66
C ALA A 198 -19.04 -21.30 22.22
N GLY A 199 -20.19 -21.86 21.85
CA GLY A 199 -20.80 -21.66 20.54
C GLY A 199 -21.22 -20.22 20.27
N ILE A 200 -21.83 -19.57 21.25
CA ILE A 200 -22.21 -18.14 21.17
C ILE A 200 -20.95 -17.28 21.00
N GLN A 201 -19.92 -17.51 21.82
CA GLN A 201 -18.69 -16.73 21.74
C GLN A 201 -17.98 -16.91 20.40
N PHE A 202 -17.94 -18.13 19.86
CA PHE A 202 -17.42 -18.39 18.52
C PHE A 202 -18.19 -17.63 17.44
N ALA A 203 -19.53 -17.66 17.48
CA ALA A 203 -20.36 -16.94 16.51
C ALA A 203 -20.12 -15.43 16.54
N HIS A 204 -19.96 -14.83 17.72
CA HIS A 204 -19.58 -13.43 17.84
C HIS A 204 -18.18 -13.14 17.30
N ALA A 205 -17.20 -14.01 17.58
CA ALA A 205 -15.84 -13.87 17.05
C ALA A 205 -15.83 -13.96 15.50
N LEU A 206 -16.63 -14.85 14.92
CA LEU A 206 -16.78 -15.01 13.48
C LEU A 206 -17.44 -13.79 12.83
N LEU A 207 -18.55 -13.30 13.40
CA LEU A 207 -19.24 -12.11 12.90
C LEU A 207 -18.36 -10.85 13.01
N ALA A 208 -17.59 -10.73 14.09
CA ALA A 208 -16.62 -9.65 14.24
C ALA A 208 -15.50 -9.75 13.20
N TRP A 209 -15.01 -10.96 12.90
CA TRP A 209 -14.04 -11.17 11.82
C TRP A 209 -14.62 -10.72 10.48
N GLN A 210 -15.83 -11.15 10.12
CA GLN A 210 -16.48 -10.74 8.87
C GLN A 210 -16.66 -9.23 8.75
N ALA A 211 -16.99 -8.54 9.85
CA ALA A 211 -17.16 -7.10 9.86
C ALA A 211 -15.83 -6.32 9.75
N GLU A 212 -14.76 -6.84 10.35
CA GLU A 212 -13.46 -6.16 10.41
C GLU A 212 -12.48 -6.60 9.30
N GLY A 213 -12.79 -7.64 8.53
CA GLY A 213 -11.91 -8.22 7.50
C GLY A 213 -10.66 -8.91 8.06
N ARG A 214 -10.55 -9.04 9.39
CA ARG A 214 -9.39 -9.62 10.10
C ARG A 214 -9.85 -10.35 11.37
N PRO A 215 -9.06 -11.29 11.91
CA PRO A 215 -9.38 -11.96 13.16
C PRO A 215 -9.64 -10.94 14.29
N ALA A 216 -10.70 -11.13 15.06
CA ALA A 216 -11.05 -10.24 16.16
C ALA A 216 -10.00 -10.27 17.28
N ASP A 217 -9.76 -9.11 17.92
CA ASP A 217 -8.95 -9.01 19.13
C ASP A 217 -9.46 -9.99 20.22
N PRO A 218 -8.60 -10.47 21.15
CA PRO A 218 -9.02 -11.37 22.22
C PRO A 218 -10.25 -10.86 23.00
N GLN A 219 -11.19 -11.76 23.27
CA GLN A 219 -12.45 -11.44 23.93
C GLN A 219 -12.75 -12.47 25.01
N LEU A 220 -13.41 -12.01 26.07
CA LEU A 220 -13.85 -12.84 27.18
C LEU A 220 -15.36 -12.70 27.36
N CYS A 221 -16.10 -13.79 27.19
CA CYS A 221 -17.51 -13.88 27.54
C CYS A 221 -17.68 -14.67 28.82
N PHE A 222 -18.64 -14.29 29.66
CA PHE A 222 -18.95 -15.00 30.90
C PHE A 222 -20.45 -15.05 31.17
N GLU A 223 -20.84 -16.03 31.97
CA GLU A 223 -22.19 -16.22 32.48
C GLU A 223 -22.16 -16.11 34.00
N THR A 224 -23.11 -15.35 34.57
CA THR A 224 -23.23 -15.18 36.03
C THR A 224 -24.21 -16.17 36.64
N SER A 225 -24.18 -16.32 37.96
CA SER A 225 -25.12 -17.16 38.73
C SER A 225 -26.60 -16.77 38.55
N ALA A 226 -26.87 -15.52 38.17
CA ALA A 226 -28.21 -15.03 37.82
C ALA A 226 -28.64 -15.36 36.37
N GLY A 227 -27.81 -16.08 35.61
CA GLY A 227 -28.06 -16.42 34.21
C GLY A 227 -27.83 -15.27 33.22
N ARG A 228 -27.25 -14.14 33.68
CA ARG A 228 -26.88 -13.02 32.80
C ARG A 228 -25.59 -13.38 32.06
N ARG A 229 -25.56 -13.10 30.76
CA ARG A 229 -24.36 -13.21 29.92
C ARG A 229 -23.86 -11.84 29.54
N ASP A 230 -22.55 -11.68 29.55
CA ASP A 230 -21.88 -10.44 29.16
C ASP A 230 -20.55 -10.75 28.47
N GLN A 231 -20.01 -9.77 27.74
CA GLN A 231 -18.81 -9.91 26.92
C GLN A 231 -17.91 -8.70 27.07
N ARG A 232 -16.62 -8.94 27.30
CA ARG A 232 -15.59 -7.91 27.44
C ARG A 232 -14.51 -8.12 26.37
N ARG A 233 -14.23 -7.08 25.58
CA ARG A 233 -13.10 -7.05 24.64
C ARG A 233 -11.82 -6.67 25.41
N VAL A 234 -10.73 -7.40 25.18
CA VAL A 234 -9.41 -7.14 25.79
C VAL A 234 -8.50 -6.59 24.69
N SER A 235 -8.10 -5.33 24.82
CA SER A 235 -7.43 -4.60 23.74
C SER A 235 -5.91 -4.69 23.84
N SER A 236 -5.27 -5.02 22.73
CA SER A 236 -3.80 -4.98 22.56
C SER A 236 -3.17 -3.59 22.77
N ARG A 237 -3.97 -2.51 22.81
CA ARG A 237 -3.49 -1.14 23.07
C ARG A 237 -3.26 -0.85 24.55
N LEU A 238 -3.88 -1.63 25.44
CA LEU A 238 -3.86 -1.40 26.89
C LEU A 238 -3.10 -2.49 27.65
N ASP A 239 -3.09 -3.72 27.12
CA ASP A 239 -2.46 -4.88 27.74
C ASP A 239 -1.24 -5.36 26.92
N ALA A 240 -0.13 -5.69 27.60
CA ALA A 240 1.08 -6.17 26.95
C ALA A 240 0.92 -7.57 26.31
N ASP A 241 0.04 -8.41 26.87
CA ASP A 241 -0.40 -9.68 26.30
C ASP A 241 -1.91 -9.90 26.58
N PRO A 242 -2.80 -9.54 25.63
CA PRO A 242 -4.24 -9.61 25.83
C PRO A 242 -4.79 -11.04 25.96
N VAL A 243 -4.08 -12.07 25.46
CA VAL A 243 -4.47 -13.48 25.66
C VAL A 243 -4.16 -13.90 27.08
N GLU A 244 -2.98 -13.55 27.58
CA GLU A 244 -2.60 -13.86 28.96
C GLU A 244 -3.47 -13.10 29.98
N THR A 245 -3.90 -11.87 29.66
CA THR A 245 -4.91 -11.14 30.46
C THR A 245 -6.25 -11.88 30.52
N CYS A 246 -6.71 -12.50 29.42
CA CYS A 246 -7.92 -13.32 29.44
C CYS A 246 -7.74 -14.55 30.35
N ARG A 247 -6.61 -15.25 30.23
CA ARG A 247 -6.28 -16.42 31.06
C ARG A 247 -6.17 -16.08 32.54
N ALA A 248 -5.51 -14.98 32.88
CA ALA A 248 -5.38 -14.52 34.26
C ALA A 248 -6.76 -14.24 34.90
N ARG A 249 -7.69 -13.64 34.15
CA ARG A 249 -9.07 -13.41 34.61
C ARG A 249 -9.88 -14.68 34.73
N MET A 250 -9.65 -15.67 33.86
CA MET A 250 -10.28 -16.99 33.98
C MET A 250 -9.70 -17.83 35.12
N ALA A 251 -8.42 -17.61 35.49
CA ALA A 251 -7.82 -18.23 36.67
C ALA A 251 -8.31 -17.60 37.99
N HIS A 252 -8.69 -16.32 37.95
CA HIS A 252 -9.23 -15.57 39.09
C HIS A 252 -10.60 -14.93 38.72
N PRO A 253 -11.66 -15.74 38.55
CA PRO A 253 -12.96 -15.23 38.12
C PRO A 253 -13.61 -14.33 39.17
N GLU A 254 -14.48 -13.41 38.74
CA GLU A 254 -15.31 -12.63 39.68
C GLU A 254 -16.25 -13.60 40.45
N PRO A 255 -16.61 -13.32 41.71
CA PRO A 255 -17.32 -14.28 42.58
C PRO A 255 -18.69 -14.74 42.05
N ASP A 256 -19.31 -13.99 41.14
CA ASP A 256 -20.62 -14.29 40.57
C ASP A 256 -20.55 -15.08 39.25
N TRP A 257 -19.37 -15.32 38.69
CA TRP A 257 -19.20 -16.05 37.43
C TRP A 257 -19.39 -17.55 37.64
N VAL A 258 -20.23 -18.18 36.81
CA VAL A 258 -20.44 -19.63 36.78
C VAL A 258 -19.71 -20.30 35.62
N GLY A 259 -19.46 -19.55 34.54
CA GLY A 259 -18.62 -20.01 33.43
C GLY A 259 -18.10 -18.85 32.59
N ALA A 260 -16.99 -19.06 31.89
CA ALA A 260 -16.34 -18.08 31.03
C ALA A 260 -15.70 -18.75 29.81
N VAL A 261 -15.67 -18.03 28.69
CA VAL A 261 -15.04 -18.44 27.44
C VAL A 261 -14.19 -17.29 26.92
N ALA A 262 -12.88 -17.51 26.82
CA ALA A 262 -11.99 -16.64 26.08
C ALA A 262 -11.92 -17.09 24.62
N SER A 263 -11.96 -16.14 23.69
CA SER A 263 -11.69 -16.39 22.27
C SER A 263 -10.52 -15.54 21.79
N HIS A 264 -9.62 -16.14 21.03
CA HIS A 264 -8.52 -15.42 20.39
C HIS A 264 -8.13 -16.07 19.06
N ALA A 265 -7.41 -15.32 18.22
CA ALA A 265 -6.83 -15.89 17.01
C ALA A 265 -5.69 -16.86 17.35
N GLY A 266 -5.58 -17.95 16.60
CA GLY A 266 -4.51 -18.92 16.72
C GLY A 266 -4.42 -19.80 15.48
N HIS A 267 -3.81 -20.97 15.64
CA HIS A 267 -3.59 -21.90 14.53
C HIS A 267 -3.74 -23.35 15.00
N VAL A 268 -4.27 -24.19 14.12
CA VAL A 268 -4.43 -25.63 14.35
C VAL A 268 -3.92 -26.40 13.13
N ASN A 269 -3.35 -27.56 13.36
CA ASN A 269 -2.94 -28.44 12.28
C ASN A 269 -4.06 -29.42 11.96
N LEU A 270 -4.39 -29.54 10.68
CA LEU A 270 -5.34 -30.48 10.11
C LEU A 270 -4.59 -31.63 9.42
N ALA A 271 -5.33 -32.63 8.94
CA ALA A 271 -4.75 -33.90 8.48
C ALA A 271 -3.73 -33.73 7.34
N ARG A 272 -3.85 -32.65 6.57
CA ARG A 272 -3.08 -32.40 5.35
C ARG A 272 -2.44 -31.01 5.29
N PHE A 273 -2.76 -30.12 6.23
CA PHE A 273 -2.31 -28.71 6.21
C PHE A 273 -2.52 -28.03 7.56
N ARG A 274 -1.82 -26.92 7.82
CA ARG A 274 -2.13 -26.01 8.94
C ARG A 274 -3.21 -25.01 8.51
N SER A 275 -4.08 -24.64 9.43
CA SER A 275 -5.09 -23.60 9.24
C SER A 275 -5.01 -22.57 10.36
N SER A 276 -5.28 -21.30 10.04
CA SER A 276 -5.70 -20.35 11.07
C SER A 276 -6.92 -20.90 11.80
N ALA A 277 -7.11 -20.49 13.05
CA ALA A 277 -8.22 -20.96 13.86
C ALA A 277 -8.68 -19.88 14.83
N VAL A 278 -9.97 -19.90 15.15
CA VAL A 278 -10.47 -19.26 16.36
C VAL A 278 -10.27 -20.23 17.51
N MET A 279 -9.44 -19.85 18.47
CA MET A 279 -9.15 -20.60 19.67
C MET A 279 -10.16 -20.20 20.74
N LEU A 280 -10.76 -21.19 21.40
CA LEU A 280 -11.71 -21.02 22.49
C LEU A 280 -11.16 -21.74 23.72
N GLU A 281 -10.96 -21.00 24.81
CA GLU A 281 -10.65 -21.55 26.13
C GLU A 281 -11.90 -21.37 27.00
N ALA A 282 -12.58 -22.47 27.33
CA ALA A 282 -13.89 -22.44 27.97
C ALA A 282 -13.83 -23.12 29.35
N HIS A 283 -14.12 -22.37 30.41
CA HIS A 283 -14.14 -22.86 31.79
C HIS A 283 -15.54 -22.75 32.39
N TRP A 284 -15.98 -23.81 33.06
CA TRP A 284 -17.10 -23.80 34.00
C TRP A 284 -16.53 -23.96 35.41
N PHE A 285 -16.88 -23.07 36.33
CA PHE A 285 -16.18 -22.97 37.62
C PHE A 285 -16.73 -23.93 38.68
N ALA A 286 -18.00 -24.33 38.59
CA ALA A 286 -18.63 -25.31 39.47
C ALA A 286 -19.69 -26.11 38.70
N PRO A 287 -19.43 -27.41 38.37
CA PRO A 287 -18.19 -28.15 38.59
C PRO A 287 -17.04 -27.66 37.71
N HIS A 288 -15.79 -27.87 38.13
CA HIS A 288 -14.59 -27.47 37.37
C HIS A 288 -14.47 -28.23 36.05
N LEU A 289 -15.01 -27.66 34.98
CA LEU A 289 -14.90 -28.17 33.62
C LEU A 289 -14.06 -27.19 32.80
N ALA A 290 -13.06 -27.69 32.07
CA ALA A 290 -12.26 -26.88 31.17
C ALA A 290 -12.18 -27.56 29.81
N VAL A 291 -12.39 -26.79 28.74
CA VAL A 291 -12.40 -27.28 27.37
C VAL A 291 -11.70 -26.27 26.49
N SER A 292 -10.72 -26.73 25.73
CA SER A 292 -10.10 -25.93 24.67
C SER A 292 -10.56 -26.42 23.29
N VAL A 293 -11.12 -25.54 22.49
CA VAL A 293 -11.58 -25.84 21.13
C VAL A 293 -10.88 -24.92 20.13
N ALA A 294 -10.29 -25.48 19.08
CA ALA A 294 -9.87 -24.73 17.91
C ALA A 294 -10.90 -24.93 16.80
N VAL A 295 -11.46 -23.84 16.28
CA VAL A 295 -12.29 -23.89 15.07
C VAL A 295 -11.42 -23.45 13.89
N PRO A 296 -10.95 -24.38 13.04
CA PRO A 296 -10.10 -24.03 11.91
C PRO A 296 -10.89 -23.21 10.90
N CYS A 297 -10.26 -22.16 10.39
CA CYS A 297 -10.87 -21.21 9.49
C CYS A 297 -9.84 -20.62 8.53
N ARG A 298 -10.32 -20.09 7.40
CA ARG A 298 -9.52 -19.32 6.46
C ARG A 298 -10.36 -18.22 5.80
N PRO A 299 -9.74 -17.16 5.26
CA PRO A 299 -10.42 -16.28 4.32
C PRO A 299 -10.90 -17.07 3.09
N ALA A 300 -12.09 -16.77 2.60
CA ALA A 300 -12.56 -17.22 1.30
C ALA A 300 -11.88 -16.40 0.19
N ALA A 301 -11.98 -16.85 -1.07
CA ALA A 301 -11.53 -16.07 -2.23
C ALA A 301 -12.33 -14.77 -2.41
N ASP A 302 -13.55 -14.74 -1.89
CA ASP A 302 -14.37 -13.55 -1.72
C ASP A 302 -13.95 -12.83 -0.42
N ARG A 303 -13.57 -11.55 -0.50
CA ARG A 303 -12.89 -10.80 0.59
C ARG A 303 -13.70 -10.73 1.90
N ASP A 304 -15.01 -11.00 1.85
CA ASP A 304 -15.93 -10.88 2.99
C ASP A 304 -16.41 -12.23 3.57
N ALA A 305 -15.97 -13.36 3.00
CA ALA A 305 -16.39 -14.68 3.46
C ALA A 305 -15.26 -15.41 4.21
N VAL A 306 -15.60 -16.08 5.31
CA VAL A 306 -14.68 -16.96 6.07
C VAL A 306 -15.13 -18.40 5.83
N MET A 307 -14.23 -19.29 5.48
CA MET A 307 -14.53 -20.73 5.39
C MET A 307 -14.11 -21.41 6.69
N LEU A 308 -14.95 -22.31 7.20
CA LEU A 308 -14.77 -23.05 8.44
C LEU A 308 -14.57 -24.53 8.16
N HIS A 309 -13.73 -25.17 8.97
CA HIS A 309 -13.57 -26.62 9.00
C HIS A 309 -14.04 -27.17 10.36
N SER A 310 -14.03 -28.49 10.50
CA SER A 310 -14.57 -29.14 11.70
C SER A 310 -13.80 -28.72 12.97
N PRO A 311 -14.46 -28.34 14.07
CA PRO A 311 -13.78 -27.95 15.30
C PRO A 311 -12.96 -29.10 15.90
N ARG A 312 -11.86 -28.74 16.58
CA ARG A 312 -10.90 -29.65 17.20
C ARG A 312 -10.83 -29.40 18.71
N VAL A 313 -11.09 -30.42 19.52
CA VAL A 313 -10.95 -30.36 20.98
C VAL A 313 -9.50 -30.66 21.35
N LEU A 314 -8.80 -29.67 21.90
CA LEU A 314 -7.36 -29.72 22.15
C LEU A 314 -7.00 -30.38 23.49
N GLN A 315 -7.71 -30.04 24.58
CA GLN A 315 -7.46 -30.56 25.93
C GLN A 315 -8.71 -30.40 26.83
N PRO A 316 -8.89 -31.25 27.87
CA PRO A 316 -8.53 -32.67 27.94
C PRO A 316 -9.55 -33.55 27.19
N ALA A 317 -9.21 -34.82 26.96
CA ALA A 317 -10.07 -35.79 26.27
C ALA A 317 -11.39 -35.99 27.04
N MET A 318 -12.48 -35.43 26.49
CA MET A 318 -13.83 -35.72 26.96
C MET A 318 -14.15 -37.21 26.73
N GLN A 319 -14.92 -37.82 27.63
CA GLN A 319 -15.53 -39.11 27.31
C GLN A 319 -16.48 -38.96 26.12
N GLU A 320 -16.68 -40.02 25.34
CA GLU A 320 -17.48 -39.99 24.10
C GLU A 320 -18.90 -39.40 24.31
N GLY A 321 -19.54 -39.73 25.43
CA GLY A 321 -20.84 -39.15 25.81
C GLY A 321 -20.79 -37.66 26.13
N GLN A 322 -19.72 -37.17 26.78
CA GLN A 322 -19.51 -35.76 27.10
C GLN A 322 -19.23 -34.94 25.83
N ALA A 323 -18.41 -35.48 24.92
CA ALA A 323 -18.13 -34.85 23.63
C ALA A 323 -19.40 -34.63 22.80
N LYS A 324 -20.34 -35.60 22.81
CA LYS A 324 -21.62 -35.47 22.12
C LYS A 324 -22.50 -34.37 22.73
N ILE A 325 -22.60 -34.31 24.06
CA ILE A 325 -23.37 -33.26 24.78
C ILE A 325 -22.79 -31.87 24.47
N PHE A 326 -21.47 -31.73 24.57
CA PHE A 326 -20.79 -30.48 24.28
C PHE A 326 -20.96 -30.07 22.81
N ALA A 327 -20.74 -30.99 21.86
CA ALA A 327 -20.90 -30.72 20.43
C ALA A 327 -22.31 -30.21 20.10
N GLN A 328 -23.35 -30.91 20.57
CA GLN A 328 -24.73 -30.50 20.35
C GLN A 328 -25.00 -29.10 20.89
N ALA A 329 -24.55 -28.82 22.11
CA ALA A 329 -24.74 -27.51 22.72
C ALA A 329 -23.93 -26.40 22.02
N PHE A 330 -22.71 -26.71 21.58
CA PHE A 330 -21.83 -25.81 20.83
C PHE A 330 -22.49 -25.36 19.53
N PHE A 331 -22.93 -26.28 18.67
CA PHE A 331 -23.61 -25.91 17.43
C PHE A 331 -24.95 -25.22 17.70
N ALA A 332 -25.71 -25.62 18.73
CA ALA A 332 -26.92 -24.91 19.13
C ALA A 332 -26.65 -23.47 19.63
N GLY A 333 -25.47 -23.22 20.23
CA GLY A 333 -25.02 -21.88 20.60
C GLY A 333 -24.74 -21.01 19.38
N ILE A 334 -24.07 -21.56 18.37
CA ILE A 334 -23.77 -20.86 17.10
C ILE A 334 -25.08 -20.47 16.38
N GLU A 335 -25.96 -21.45 16.19
CA GLU A 335 -27.23 -21.26 15.49
C GLU A 335 -28.19 -20.36 16.28
N GLY A 336 -28.06 -20.30 17.61
CA GLY A 336 -28.81 -19.40 18.47
C GLY A 336 -28.47 -17.92 18.30
N VAL A 337 -27.26 -17.59 17.82
CA VAL A 337 -26.86 -16.21 17.50
C VAL A 337 -27.39 -15.81 16.12
N LYS A 338 -27.16 -16.65 15.11
CA LYS A 338 -27.65 -16.43 13.75
C LYS A 338 -27.94 -17.78 13.07
N PRO A 339 -29.21 -18.08 12.75
CA PRO A 339 -29.57 -19.31 12.06
C PRO A 339 -28.89 -19.44 10.69
N GLY A 340 -28.40 -20.63 10.37
CA GLY A 340 -27.67 -20.98 9.16
C GLY A 340 -26.20 -20.55 9.15
N LEU A 341 -25.67 -19.99 10.24
CA LEU A 341 -24.32 -19.44 10.28
C LEU A 341 -23.26 -20.53 10.08
N TRP A 342 -23.41 -21.70 10.69
CA TRP A 342 -22.43 -22.77 10.49
C TRP A 342 -22.50 -23.33 9.06
N ALA A 343 -23.70 -23.68 8.60
CA ALA A 343 -23.92 -24.32 7.30
C ALA A 343 -23.47 -23.44 6.12
N ARG A 344 -23.56 -22.11 6.24
CA ARG A 344 -23.11 -21.17 5.21
C ARG A 344 -21.59 -21.13 5.04
N HIS A 345 -20.85 -21.40 6.12
CA HIS A 345 -19.40 -21.20 6.18
C HIS A 345 -18.61 -22.51 6.20
N PHE A 346 -19.24 -23.64 6.52
CA PHE A 346 -18.59 -24.93 6.63
C PHE A 346 -18.18 -25.50 5.26
N VAL A 347 -16.92 -25.91 5.15
CA VAL A 347 -16.36 -26.65 4.01
C VAL A 347 -15.60 -27.86 4.53
N ALA A 348 -15.90 -29.04 3.96
CA ALA A 348 -15.22 -30.26 4.30
C ALA A 348 -13.73 -30.19 3.93
N GLU A 349 -12.85 -30.66 4.81
CA GLU A 349 -11.40 -30.69 4.57
C GLU A 349 -11.00 -31.57 3.37
N THR A 350 -11.89 -32.48 2.97
CA THR A 350 -11.73 -33.37 1.81
C THR A 350 -12.35 -32.81 0.53
N ASP A 351 -12.91 -31.61 0.56
CA ASP A 351 -13.48 -30.98 -0.63
C ASP A 351 -12.38 -30.79 -1.71
N PRO A 352 -12.60 -31.22 -2.96
CA PRO A 352 -11.59 -31.13 -4.00
C PRO A 352 -11.11 -29.71 -4.30
N ALA A 353 -12.00 -28.71 -4.22
CA ALA A 353 -11.63 -27.31 -4.46
C ALA A 353 -10.83 -26.75 -3.27
N GLU A 354 -11.18 -27.15 -2.04
CA GLU A 354 -10.39 -26.84 -0.85
C GLU A 354 -8.98 -27.43 -0.95
N LEU A 355 -8.87 -28.72 -1.30
CA LEU A 355 -7.59 -29.39 -1.43
C LEU A 355 -6.71 -28.77 -2.53
N ALA A 356 -7.30 -28.41 -3.67
CA ALA A 356 -6.58 -27.73 -4.75
C ALA A 356 -6.08 -26.35 -4.34
N TRP A 357 -6.92 -25.56 -3.66
CA TRP A 357 -6.54 -24.24 -3.14
C TRP A 357 -5.43 -24.36 -2.09
N ARG A 358 -5.54 -25.31 -1.16
CA ARG A 358 -4.52 -25.58 -0.14
C ARG A 358 -3.21 -26.06 -0.75
N GLN A 359 -3.27 -26.83 -1.82
CA GLN A 359 -2.09 -27.23 -2.55
C GLN A 359 -1.41 -26.02 -3.20
N GLN A 360 -2.17 -25.04 -3.72
CA GLN A 360 -1.61 -23.78 -4.21
C GLN A 360 -1.03 -22.92 -3.08
N GLU A 361 -1.70 -22.83 -1.92
CA GLU A 361 -1.21 -22.12 -0.72
C GLU A 361 0.09 -22.75 -0.20
N GLN A 362 0.15 -24.08 -0.15
CA GLN A 362 1.34 -24.85 0.22
C GLN A 362 2.46 -24.69 -0.80
N VAL A 363 2.15 -24.67 -2.09
CA VAL A 363 3.11 -24.38 -3.16
C VAL A 363 3.63 -22.95 -3.04
N ALA A 364 2.77 -21.97 -2.76
CA ALA A 364 3.17 -20.57 -2.56
C ALA A 364 4.00 -20.38 -1.26
N ALA A 365 3.63 -21.04 -0.16
CA ALA A 365 4.39 -21.02 1.09
C ALA A 365 5.74 -21.75 0.95
N ALA A 366 5.79 -22.82 0.16
CA ALA A 366 7.01 -23.56 -0.19
C ALA A 366 7.90 -22.81 -1.18
N GLN A 367 7.30 -22.15 -2.17
CA GLN A 367 7.92 -21.23 -3.14
C GLN A 367 8.13 -19.84 -2.53
N GLY A 368 7.84 -19.64 -1.24
CA GLY A 368 8.38 -18.54 -0.43
C GLY A 368 9.91 -18.60 -0.32
N THR A 369 10.53 -19.67 -0.81
CA THR A 369 11.86 -19.61 -1.43
C THR A 369 11.71 -19.38 -2.93
N ALA A 370 11.35 -18.15 -3.32
CA ALA A 370 11.91 -17.63 -4.55
C ALA A 370 13.42 -17.80 -4.36
N CYS A 371 14.12 -18.39 -5.34
CA CYS A 371 15.56 -18.26 -5.41
C CYS A 371 15.86 -16.80 -5.04
N ASP A 372 16.62 -16.55 -3.97
CA ASP A 372 16.88 -15.19 -3.52
C ASP A 372 17.23 -14.40 -4.78
N PRO A 373 16.46 -13.37 -5.20
CA PRO A 373 16.72 -12.68 -6.45
C PRO A 373 18.16 -12.14 -6.51
N CYS A 374 18.82 -12.06 -5.35
CA CYS A 374 20.20 -11.69 -5.15
C CYS A 374 21.22 -12.83 -5.33
N ALA A 375 20.82 -14.10 -5.25
CA ALA A 375 21.73 -15.26 -5.30
C ALA A 375 22.39 -15.46 -6.67
N ALA A 376 21.72 -15.05 -7.75
CA ALA A 376 22.26 -15.13 -9.12
C ALA A 376 23.02 -13.85 -9.54
N LEU A 377 23.04 -12.81 -8.69
CA LEU A 377 23.62 -11.52 -9.04
C LEU A 377 25.10 -11.45 -8.62
N ASP A 378 25.98 -11.21 -9.58
CA ASP A 378 27.37 -10.84 -9.32
C ASP A 378 27.51 -9.31 -9.23
N LEU A 379 27.38 -8.77 -8.01
CA LEU A 379 27.58 -7.34 -7.77
C LEU A 379 29.03 -6.90 -8.00
N GLY A 380 29.99 -7.82 -7.89
CA GLY A 380 31.42 -7.52 -8.07
C GLY A 380 31.80 -7.19 -9.51
N ALA A 381 30.97 -7.56 -10.48
CA ALA A 381 31.15 -7.25 -11.89
C ALA A 381 30.85 -5.78 -12.25
N LEU A 382 30.20 -5.02 -11.36
CA LEU A 382 29.81 -3.63 -11.64
C LEU A 382 31.00 -2.67 -11.45
N ASP A 383 31.47 -2.04 -12.54
CA ASP A 383 32.55 -1.06 -12.53
C ASP A 383 32.01 0.37 -12.37
N ILE A 384 32.10 0.89 -11.14
CA ILE A 384 31.59 2.22 -10.80
C ILE A 384 32.35 3.35 -11.49
N ALA A 385 33.66 3.20 -11.68
CA ALA A 385 34.47 4.21 -12.36
C ALA A 385 34.01 4.36 -13.80
N ARG A 386 33.72 3.24 -14.47
CA ARG A 386 33.11 3.23 -15.80
C ARG A 386 31.72 3.86 -15.79
N CYS A 387 30.84 3.46 -14.86
CA CYS A 387 29.50 4.03 -14.73
C CYS A 387 29.52 5.56 -14.52
N MET A 388 30.50 6.07 -13.77
CA MET A 388 30.73 7.51 -13.58
C MET A 388 31.22 8.18 -14.87
N SER A 389 32.10 7.55 -15.64
CA SER A 389 32.60 8.10 -16.90
C SER A 389 31.54 8.17 -18.00
N GLU A 390 30.56 7.27 -17.97
CA GLU A 390 29.46 7.21 -18.94
C GLU A 390 28.29 8.15 -18.58
N LEU A 391 28.32 8.79 -17.40
CA LEU A 391 27.31 9.75 -16.96
C LEU A 391 27.42 11.09 -17.73
N PRO A 392 26.30 11.61 -18.28
CA PRO A 392 26.24 12.96 -18.82
C PRO A 392 26.62 14.03 -17.78
N ALA A 393 27.22 15.14 -18.24
CA ALA A 393 27.75 16.19 -17.37
C ALA A 393 26.68 16.84 -16.44
N ASP A 394 25.46 16.96 -16.95
CA ASP A 394 24.29 17.46 -16.23
C ASP A 394 23.72 16.47 -15.21
N GLN A 395 24.19 15.22 -15.20
CA GLN A 395 23.70 14.16 -14.33
C GLN A 395 24.68 13.76 -13.22
N TYR A 396 25.89 14.34 -13.16
CA TYR A 396 26.83 14.04 -12.06
C TYR A 396 26.24 14.35 -10.67
N ALA A 397 25.48 15.44 -10.57
CA ALA A 397 24.79 15.84 -9.33
C ALA A 397 23.80 14.78 -8.82
N TYR A 398 23.30 13.89 -9.68
CA TYR A 398 22.48 12.76 -9.24
C TYR A 398 23.30 11.77 -8.42
N ALA A 399 24.53 11.44 -8.83
CA ALA A 399 25.36 10.42 -8.17
C ALA A 399 25.97 10.92 -6.85
N GLU A 400 26.11 12.23 -6.68
CA GLU A 400 26.63 12.85 -5.46
C GLU A 400 25.59 12.83 -4.33
N VAL A 401 26.08 12.76 -3.09
CA VAL A 401 25.25 12.89 -1.86
C VAL A 401 25.19 14.36 -1.50
N ASP A 402 23.98 14.87 -1.26
CA ASP A 402 23.77 16.25 -0.86
C ASP A 402 24.04 16.37 0.65
N ALA A 403 25.32 16.50 0.99
CA ALA A 403 25.75 16.57 2.38
C ALA A 403 25.14 17.80 3.08
N PRO A 404 24.50 17.63 4.24
CA PRO A 404 24.06 18.77 5.04
C PRO A 404 25.26 19.63 5.43
N ALA A 405 25.02 20.94 5.62
CA ALA A 405 26.06 21.86 6.09
C ALA A 405 26.80 21.26 7.30
N ALA A 406 28.14 21.31 7.30
CA ALA A 406 28.98 20.62 8.28
C ALA A 406 28.63 20.92 9.74
N GLU A 407 28.06 22.10 10.02
CA GLU A 407 27.56 22.53 11.32
C GLU A 407 26.36 21.68 11.83
N ARG A 408 25.55 21.12 10.93
CA ARG A 408 24.37 20.31 11.26
C ARG A 408 24.68 18.85 11.55
N ALA A 409 25.81 18.33 11.04
CA ALA A 409 26.15 16.91 11.14
C ALA A 409 27.69 16.66 11.19
N PRO A 410 28.44 17.30 12.11
CA PRO A 410 29.90 17.28 12.13
C PRO A 410 30.49 15.87 12.26
N GLN A 411 29.80 14.96 12.95
CA GLN A 411 30.20 13.57 13.13
C GLN A 411 30.24 12.75 11.83
N PHE A 412 29.56 13.21 10.77
CA PHE A 412 29.55 12.57 9.46
C PHE A 412 30.56 13.17 8.46
N ALA A 413 31.28 14.25 8.83
CA ALA A 413 32.29 14.85 7.95
C ALA A 413 33.33 13.84 7.40
N PRO A 414 33.83 12.85 8.18
CA PRO A 414 34.73 11.82 7.65
C PRO A 414 34.07 10.89 6.63
N LEU A 415 32.75 10.67 6.72
CA LEU A 415 32.00 9.90 5.73
C LEU A 415 31.88 10.71 4.43
N PHE A 416 31.46 11.98 4.52
CA PHE A 416 31.31 12.84 3.35
C PHE A 416 32.62 13.06 2.59
N GLY A 417 33.74 13.21 3.31
CA GLY A 417 35.07 13.29 2.69
C GLY A 417 35.52 12.02 1.96
N ALA A 418 34.94 10.85 2.29
CA ALA A 418 35.27 9.58 1.66
C ALA A 418 34.44 9.25 0.41
N LEU A 419 33.31 9.95 0.19
CA LEU A 419 32.40 9.65 -0.92
C LEU A 419 33.05 9.76 -2.31
N PRO A 420 33.90 10.76 -2.61
CA PRO A 420 34.57 10.82 -3.91
C PRO A 420 35.46 9.61 -4.18
N ALA A 421 36.13 9.09 -3.15
CA ALA A 421 36.96 7.88 -3.27
C ALA A 421 36.12 6.61 -3.49
N LEU A 422 34.94 6.54 -2.86
CA LEU A 422 33.99 5.44 -3.07
C LEU A 422 33.42 5.45 -4.50
N LEU A 423 33.11 6.62 -5.05
CA LEU A 423 32.64 6.75 -6.44
C LEU A 423 33.75 6.55 -7.48
N ALA A 424 35.01 6.86 -7.15
CA ALA A 424 36.12 6.72 -8.09
C ALA A 424 36.60 5.27 -8.29
N GLY A 425 36.42 4.40 -7.29
CA GLY A 425 36.93 3.02 -7.37
C GLY A 425 36.44 2.09 -6.28
N GLY A 426 35.29 2.40 -5.67
CA GLY A 426 34.63 1.50 -4.72
C GLY A 426 34.10 0.25 -5.42
N ARG A 427 34.04 -0.83 -4.66
CA ARG A 427 33.42 -2.09 -5.09
C ARG A 427 32.05 -2.26 -4.46
N VAL A 428 31.14 -2.91 -5.18
CA VAL A 428 29.77 -3.10 -4.74
C VAL A 428 29.64 -4.38 -3.91
N VAL A 429 29.01 -4.27 -2.75
CA VAL A 429 28.66 -5.39 -1.88
C VAL A 429 27.23 -5.24 -1.36
N TRP A 430 26.68 -6.29 -0.78
CA TRP A 430 25.39 -6.22 -0.10
C TRP A 430 25.50 -5.54 1.26
N GLY A 431 24.60 -4.59 1.51
CA GLY A 431 24.34 -4.03 2.84
C GLY A 431 22.95 -4.42 3.33
N HIS A 432 22.82 -4.70 4.63
CA HIS A 432 21.54 -4.82 5.29
C HIS A 432 21.39 -3.76 6.38
N LEU A 433 20.32 -2.99 6.30
CA LEU A 433 19.99 -1.95 7.26
C LEU A 433 19.71 -2.53 8.64
N VAL A 434 20.39 -2.00 9.65
CA VAL A 434 20.16 -2.29 11.06
C VAL A 434 19.17 -1.29 11.64
N LEU A 435 19.41 -0.01 11.41
CA LEU A 435 18.64 1.08 12.00
C LEU A 435 18.70 2.36 11.15
N THR A 436 17.61 3.11 11.10
CA THR A 436 17.53 4.48 10.56
C THR A 436 16.25 5.15 11.11
N SER A 437 16.08 6.43 10.79
CA SER A 437 14.87 7.19 11.08
C SER A 437 13.64 6.56 10.42
N ARG A 438 12.51 6.54 11.15
CA ARG A 438 11.22 6.10 10.59
C ARG A 438 10.78 6.92 9.38
N LEU A 439 11.26 8.16 9.27
CA LEU A 439 10.92 9.07 8.17
C LEU A 439 11.39 8.53 6.81
N MET A 440 12.46 7.73 6.76
CA MET A 440 12.93 7.12 5.50
C MET A 440 11.94 6.11 4.90
N PHE A 441 11.04 5.56 5.70
CA PHE A 441 10.00 4.61 5.25
C PHE A 441 8.72 5.31 4.76
N HIS A 442 8.68 6.64 4.81
CA HIS A 442 7.55 7.46 4.37
C HIS A 442 8.00 8.46 3.29
N PRO A 443 7.08 8.99 2.46
CA PRO A 443 7.37 10.08 1.53
C PRO A 443 7.94 11.30 2.28
N GLY A 444 8.92 11.97 1.69
CA GLY A 444 9.55 13.15 2.28
C GLY A 444 10.74 13.63 1.47
N ALA A 445 11.20 14.85 1.74
CA ALA A 445 12.33 15.46 1.05
C ALA A 445 13.68 15.28 1.78
N GLU A 446 13.65 14.87 3.05
CA GLU A 446 14.85 14.82 3.89
C GLU A 446 15.51 13.44 3.87
N SER A 447 16.81 13.42 3.58
CA SER A 447 17.69 12.26 3.70
C SER A 447 18.17 12.08 5.14
N HIS A 448 18.34 10.84 5.58
CA HIS A 448 18.70 10.54 6.97
C HIS A 448 19.87 9.55 7.07
N PRO A 449 20.66 9.63 8.16
CA PRO A 449 21.67 8.62 8.45
C PRO A 449 21.02 7.30 8.87
N GLY A 450 21.79 6.23 8.76
CA GLY A 450 21.46 4.92 9.28
C GLY A 450 22.69 4.09 9.58
N PHE A 451 22.46 2.87 10.02
CA PHE A 451 23.48 1.86 10.26
C PHE A 451 23.26 0.67 9.35
N VAL A 452 24.32 0.22 8.70
CA VAL A 452 24.31 -0.93 7.79
C VAL A 452 25.34 -1.95 8.25
N VAL A 453 24.94 -3.22 8.22
CA VAL A 453 25.86 -4.36 8.37
C VAL A 453 26.15 -4.94 6.99
N TYR A 454 27.42 -5.26 6.73
CA TYR A 454 27.86 -5.79 5.45
C TYR A 454 29.06 -6.70 5.61
N ASP A 455 29.24 -7.57 4.62
CA ASP A 455 30.45 -8.36 4.47
C ASP A 455 31.46 -7.58 3.63
N PRO A 456 32.60 -7.15 4.20
CA PRO A 456 33.62 -6.49 3.41
C PRO A 456 34.15 -7.41 2.32
N ALA A 457 34.02 -8.74 2.36
CA ALA A 457 34.42 -9.60 1.24
C ALA A 457 33.36 -9.70 0.12
N GLY A 458 32.14 -9.18 0.33
CA GLY A 458 31.05 -9.22 -0.64
C GLY A 458 30.46 -10.61 -0.92
N ARG A 459 30.70 -11.59 -0.04
CA ARG A 459 30.32 -13.00 -0.27
C ARG A 459 28.95 -13.36 0.28
N LEU A 460 28.47 -12.61 1.26
CA LEU A 460 27.20 -12.89 1.92
C LEU A 460 26.02 -12.21 1.24
N LEU A 461 24.93 -12.98 1.10
CA LEU A 461 23.66 -12.53 0.55
C LEU A 461 22.84 -11.75 1.58
N PRO A 462 21.88 -10.91 1.14
CA PRO A 462 21.01 -10.13 2.02
C PRO A 462 20.31 -10.96 3.10
N ALA A 463 19.85 -12.18 2.78
CA ALA A 463 19.19 -13.06 3.75
C ALA A 463 20.10 -13.44 4.94
N ALA A 464 21.40 -13.67 4.70
CA ALA A 464 22.36 -13.97 5.76
C ALA A 464 22.65 -12.72 6.61
N LEU A 465 22.79 -11.56 5.97
CA LEU A 465 22.99 -10.27 6.66
C LEU A 465 21.77 -9.87 7.50
N GLN A 466 20.56 -10.22 7.08
CA GLN A 466 19.31 -9.93 7.81
C GLN A 466 19.31 -10.54 9.21
N VAL A 467 19.77 -11.77 9.36
CA VAL A 467 19.83 -12.46 10.65
C VAL A 467 20.72 -11.69 11.62
N VAL A 468 21.88 -11.23 11.13
CA VAL A 468 22.84 -10.45 11.91
C VAL A 468 22.28 -9.07 12.25
N ALA A 469 21.66 -8.38 11.28
CA ALA A 469 21.05 -7.08 11.48
C ALA A 469 19.96 -7.11 12.57
N ARG A 470 19.12 -8.15 12.59
CA ARG A 470 18.10 -8.34 13.64
C ARG A 470 18.71 -8.53 15.02
N ARG A 471 19.79 -9.31 15.13
CA ARG A 471 20.51 -9.52 16.41
C ARG A 471 21.17 -8.23 16.91
N LEU A 472 21.80 -7.46 16.01
CA LEU A 472 22.39 -6.16 16.34
C LEU A 472 21.33 -5.17 16.83
N LEU A 473 20.17 -5.10 16.16
CA LEU A 473 19.06 -4.25 16.60
C LEU A 473 18.47 -4.70 17.95
N ALA A 474 18.47 -6.00 18.25
CA ALA A 474 17.99 -6.53 19.52
C ALA A 474 18.84 -6.06 20.71
N LEU A 475 20.16 -5.85 20.54
CA LEU A 475 21.04 -5.30 21.58
C LEU A 475 20.54 -3.95 22.11
N ARG A 476 20.02 -3.10 21.22
CA ARG A 476 19.42 -1.80 21.58
C ARG A 476 18.22 -1.97 22.52
N ARG A 477 17.44 -3.03 22.35
CA ARG A 477 16.20 -3.30 23.12
C ARG A 477 16.49 -3.95 24.48
N THR A 478 17.49 -4.83 24.56
CA THR A 478 17.90 -5.49 25.81
C THR A 478 18.63 -4.57 26.78
N ALA A 479 19.31 -3.54 26.28
CA ALA A 479 19.93 -2.50 27.12
C ALA A 479 18.90 -1.72 27.97
N SER A 480 17.63 -1.68 27.57
CA SER A 480 16.53 -1.10 28.35
C SER A 480 15.90 -2.06 29.37
N ALA A 481 16.25 -3.36 29.36
CA ALA A 481 15.57 -4.38 30.17
C ALA A 481 16.47 -5.16 31.15
N VAL A 482 17.81 -5.06 31.07
CA VAL A 482 18.71 -5.86 31.91
C VAL A 482 19.80 -5.01 32.55
N HIS A 483 19.64 -4.73 33.84
CA HIS A 483 20.77 -4.70 34.77
C HIS A 483 20.83 -6.06 35.46
N ALA A 484 22.04 -6.63 35.51
CA ALA A 484 22.48 -7.82 36.24
C ALA A 484 22.81 -9.06 35.36
N GLU A 485 24.03 -9.56 35.60
CA GLU A 485 24.54 -10.92 35.33
C GLU A 485 25.11 -11.29 33.94
N ALA A 486 26.00 -10.45 33.38
CA ALA A 486 27.23 -10.85 32.69
C ALA A 486 27.96 -9.59 32.20
N ALA A 487 29.29 -9.52 32.31
CA ALA A 487 30.05 -8.43 31.70
C ALA A 487 29.87 -8.49 30.18
N PRO A 488 29.24 -7.49 29.52
CA PRO A 488 29.09 -7.51 28.07
C PRO A 488 30.47 -7.47 27.41
N ASP A 489 30.65 -8.26 26.35
CA ASP A 489 31.78 -8.13 25.44
C ASP A 489 31.97 -6.65 25.07
N ALA A 490 33.18 -6.10 25.22
CA ALA A 490 33.46 -4.68 25.05
C ALA A 490 33.01 -4.17 23.66
N LEU A 491 33.07 -5.05 22.66
CA LEU A 491 32.62 -4.76 21.30
C LEU A 491 31.08 -4.67 21.20
N ALA A 492 30.35 -5.51 21.95
CA ALA A 492 28.89 -5.45 22.02
C ALA A 492 28.41 -4.19 22.77
N ALA A 493 29.13 -3.78 23.82
CA ALA A 493 28.87 -2.52 24.53
C ALA A 493 29.05 -1.30 23.61
N ALA A 494 30.16 -1.25 22.87
CA ALA A 494 30.43 -0.17 21.91
C ALA A 494 29.36 -0.07 20.83
N ILE A 495 28.92 -1.20 20.26
CA ILE A 495 27.82 -1.21 19.27
C ILE A 495 26.50 -0.75 19.89
N THR A 496 26.20 -1.18 21.12
CA THR A 496 24.97 -0.80 21.81
C THR A 496 24.91 0.71 22.01
N GLU A 497 26.02 1.34 22.42
CA GLU A 497 26.13 2.79 22.56
C GLU A 497 25.88 3.51 21.22
N GLN A 498 26.48 3.03 20.12
CA GLN A 498 26.26 3.62 18.79
C GLN A 498 24.80 3.52 18.35
N LEU A 499 24.12 2.40 18.61
CA LEU A 499 22.74 2.18 18.19
C LEU A 499 21.69 2.92 19.04
N GLN A 500 22.06 3.50 20.19
CA GLN A 500 21.14 4.29 21.01
C GLN A 500 20.73 5.60 20.32
N ASN A 501 21.62 6.21 19.56
CA ASN A 501 21.41 7.46 18.86
C ASN A 501 21.58 7.27 17.34
N GLU A 502 20.50 7.52 16.59
CA GLU A 502 20.46 7.37 15.13
C GLU A 502 21.38 8.37 14.39
N LEU A 503 21.83 9.42 15.08
CA LEU A 503 22.78 10.40 14.57
C LEU A 503 24.25 10.06 14.90
N SER A 504 24.52 8.94 15.57
CA SER A 504 25.89 8.49 15.85
C SER A 504 26.60 8.00 14.58
N CYS A 505 27.94 8.10 14.57
CA CYS A 505 28.76 7.74 13.42
C CYS A 505 29.73 6.60 13.76
N ALA A 506 29.48 5.42 13.20
CA ALA A 506 30.33 4.24 13.27
C ALA A 506 31.10 4.04 11.96
N ALA A 507 32.35 3.56 12.09
CA ALA A 507 33.28 3.39 10.98
C ALA A 507 33.84 1.96 10.96
N GLY A 508 33.09 1.01 10.42
CA GLY A 508 33.56 -0.37 10.29
C GLY A 508 33.81 -1.06 11.62
N LEU A 509 32.88 -0.93 12.58
CA LEU A 509 32.95 -1.68 13.83
C LEU A 509 32.77 -3.16 13.55
N ALA A 510 33.69 -3.99 14.04
CA ALA A 510 33.58 -5.43 13.88
C ALA A 510 32.33 -5.96 14.61
N VAL A 511 31.62 -6.90 13.97
CA VAL A 511 30.49 -7.57 14.62
C VAL A 511 31.01 -8.59 15.64
N PRO A 512 30.51 -8.60 16.90
CA PRO A 512 30.93 -9.54 17.94
C PRO A 512 30.78 -11.00 17.53
N GLN A 513 31.72 -11.83 17.95
CA GLN A 513 31.73 -13.27 17.63
C GLN A 513 30.49 -14.00 18.18
N GLY A 514 29.92 -13.53 19.30
CA GLY A 514 28.66 -14.02 19.85
C GLY A 514 27.43 -13.73 18.95
N ILE A 515 27.55 -12.82 17.99
CA ILE A 515 26.48 -12.44 17.05
C ILE A 515 26.74 -13.05 15.67
N SER A 516 27.99 -13.00 15.19
CA SER A 516 28.43 -13.56 13.91
C SER A 516 29.89 -14.04 14.01
N ARG A 517 30.17 -15.27 13.56
CA ARG A 517 31.55 -15.78 13.41
C ARG A 517 32.25 -15.27 12.14
N SER A 518 31.49 -14.65 11.24
CA SER A 518 31.97 -14.00 10.01
C SER A 518 32.48 -12.59 10.33
N GLY A 519 33.61 -12.18 9.72
CA GLY A 519 34.26 -10.87 9.87
C GLY A 519 33.48 -9.70 9.28
N LEU A 520 32.22 -9.58 9.68
CA LEU A 520 31.27 -8.55 9.25
C LEU A 520 31.58 -7.22 9.92
N LEU A 521 31.21 -6.14 9.24
CA LEU A 521 31.40 -4.78 9.72
C LEU A 521 30.05 -4.06 9.83
N LEU A 522 29.94 -3.21 10.86
CA LEU A 522 28.87 -2.25 11.07
C LEU A 522 29.39 -0.84 10.79
N SER A 523 28.78 -0.14 9.84
CA SER A 523 29.12 1.24 9.51
C SER A 523 27.88 2.13 9.50
N SER A 524 28.09 3.41 9.75
CA SER A 524 27.09 4.42 9.43
C SER A 524 27.05 4.68 7.93
N ILE A 525 25.86 4.93 7.42
CA ILE A 525 25.57 5.24 6.02
C ILE A 525 24.66 6.46 5.95
N TRP A 526 24.86 7.32 4.94
CA TRP A 526 23.91 8.39 4.63
C TRP A 526 22.95 7.89 3.55
N LEU A 527 21.67 7.77 3.87
CA LEU A 527 20.66 7.27 2.93
C LEU A 527 20.08 8.46 2.16
N GLU A 528 20.68 8.72 1.00
CA GLU A 528 20.24 9.77 0.09
C GLU A 528 18.95 9.33 -0.65
N ARG A 529 17.87 10.12 -0.53
CA ARG A 529 16.56 9.73 -1.08
C ARG A 529 16.58 9.56 -2.59
N LYS A 530 17.18 10.50 -3.33
CA LYS A 530 17.32 10.38 -4.80
C LYS A 530 18.07 9.12 -5.26
N HIS A 531 18.79 8.45 -4.36
CA HIS A 531 19.48 7.18 -4.64
C HIS A 531 18.66 5.93 -4.33
N LEU A 532 17.45 6.07 -3.78
CA LEU A 532 16.53 4.97 -3.52
C LEU A 532 15.45 4.90 -4.60
N PRO A 533 14.97 3.68 -4.95
CA PRO A 533 13.75 3.54 -5.76
C PRO A 533 12.58 4.26 -5.09
N ALA A 534 11.82 5.04 -5.86
CA ALA A 534 10.70 5.85 -5.36
C ALA A 534 11.05 6.83 -4.21
N GLU A 535 12.33 7.18 -4.04
CA GLU A 535 12.82 8.10 -2.99
C GLU A 535 12.46 7.68 -1.55
N ARG A 536 12.18 6.38 -1.37
CA ARG A 536 11.67 5.79 -0.13
C ARG A 536 12.35 4.47 0.15
N LEU A 537 12.52 4.17 1.43
CA LEU A 537 13.09 2.91 1.88
C LEU A 537 12.02 1.82 1.96
N SER A 538 11.76 1.13 0.85
CA SER A 538 10.73 0.08 0.74
C SER A 538 11.23 -1.31 1.15
N ALA A 539 12.55 -1.53 1.15
CA ALA A 539 13.18 -2.73 1.70
C ALA A 539 14.40 -2.39 2.57
N ARG A 540 14.89 -3.38 3.33
CA ARG A 540 15.99 -3.21 4.30
C ARG A 540 17.35 -3.70 3.81
N PHE A 541 17.47 -4.06 2.53
CA PHE A 541 18.73 -4.48 1.94
C PHE A 541 18.92 -3.77 0.61
N PHE A 542 20.17 -3.40 0.32
CA PHE A 542 20.52 -2.65 -0.88
C PHE A 542 22.01 -2.82 -1.20
N PRO A 543 22.43 -2.63 -2.46
CA PRO A 543 23.84 -2.58 -2.80
C PRO A 543 24.50 -1.33 -2.19
N ILE A 544 25.71 -1.49 -1.67
CA ILE A 544 26.53 -0.41 -1.12
C ILE A 544 27.93 -0.43 -1.73
N LEU A 545 28.57 0.73 -1.76
CA LEU A 545 29.97 0.90 -2.12
C LEU A 545 30.84 0.79 -0.87
N VAL A 546 31.92 0.02 -1.01
CA VAL A 546 33.00 -0.09 -0.01
C VAL A 546 34.34 0.10 -0.70
N SER A 547 35.35 0.56 0.03
CA SER A 547 36.71 0.69 -0.51
C SER A 547 37.76 0.36 0.54
N ASP A 548 38.81 -0.32 0.12
CA ASP A 548 39.96 -0.60 0.97
C ASP A 548 40.82 0.67 1.18
N ALA A 549 40.64 1.71 0.35
CA ALA A 549 41.27 3.03 0.52
C ALA A 549 40.62 3.85 1.64
N THR A 550 39.35 3.59 1.94
CA THR A 550 38.59 4.24 3.02
C THR A 550 37.86 3.19 3.89
N PRO A 551 38.60 2.33 4.62
CA PRO A 551 38.01 1.22 5.37
C PRO A 551 36.91 1.67 6.34
N GLY A 552 35.81 0.92 6.36
CA GLY A 552 34.68 1.21 7.24
C GLY A 552 33.80 2.38 6.78
N ARG A 553 34.12 3.07 5.68
CA ARG A 553 33.25 4.07 5.04
C ARG A 553 32.45 3.42 3.94
N VAL A 554 31.15 3.71 3.90
CA VAL A 554 30.21 3.08 2.98
C VAL A 554 29.25 4.09 2.39
N MET A 555 28.84 3.87 1.15
CA MET A 555 27.88 4.72 0.45
C MET A 555 26.78 3.85 -0.15
N LEU A 556 25.54 4.32 -0.13
CA LEU A 556 24.45 3.67 -0.85
C LEU A 556 24.78 3.71 -2.35
N LEU A 557 24.69 2.58 -3.05
CA LEU A 557 24.82 2.61 -4.50
C LEU A 557 23.62 3.38 -5.07
N PRO A 558 23.78 4.39 -5.95
CA PRO A 558 22.64 5.03 -6.60
C PRO A 558 21.74 4.05 -7.36
N ALA A 559 20.41 4.13 -7.14
CA ALA A 559 19.41 3.20 -7.71
C ALA A 559 19.51 2.98 -9.23
N ARG A 560 20.01 3.96 -9.99
CA ARG A 560 20.16 3.86 -11.44
C ARG A 560 21.08 2.71 -11.89
N TRP A 561 21.98 2.26 -11.02
CA TRP A 561 22.92 1.19 -11.30
C TRP A 561 22.54 -0.12 -10.61
N TRP A 562 21.35 -0.18 -10.01
CA TRP A 562 20.89 -1.41 -9.37
C TRP A 562 20.51 -2.43 -10.44
N PRO A 563 20.81 -3.72 -10.22
CA PRO A 563 20.34 -4.77 -11.11
C PRO A 563 18.81 -4.83 -11.15
N GLU A 564 18.26 -5.11 -12.34
CA GLU A 564 16.81 -5.17 -12.57
C GLU A 564 16.04 -6.07 -11.57
N PRO A 565 16.53 -7.28 -11.20
CA PRO A 565 15.82 -8.10 -10.21
C PRO A 565 15.68 -7.43 -8.83
N VAL A 566 16.64 -6.58 -8.46
CA VAL A 566 16.62 -5.83 -7.20
C VAL A 566 15.63 -4.68 -7.29
N LEU A 567 15.65 -3.93 -8.39
CA LEU A 567 14.69 -2.87 -8.66
C LEU A 567 13.26 -3.42 -8.66
N ALA A 568 13.00 -4.52 -9.36
CA ALA A 568 11.70 -5.17 -9.40
C ALA A 568 11.21 -5.59 -8.00
N HIS A 569 12.08 -6.14 -7.17
CA HIS A 569 11.75 -6.48 -5.78
C HIS A 569 11.39 -5.25 -4.95
N TRP A 570 12.18 -4.18 -5.06
CA TRP A 570 11.93 -2.91 -4.37
C TRP A 570 10.63 -2.26 -4.82
N MET A 571 10.36 -2.24 -6.13
CA MET A 571 9.11 -1.70 -6.68
C MET A 571 7.90 -2.55 -6.30
N ALA A 572 8.04 -3.86 -6.10
CA ALA A 572 6.98 -4.69 -5.57
C ALA A 572 6.69 -4.36 -4.09
N ALA A 573 7.72 -4.24 -3.26
CA ALA A 573 7.58 -3.82 -1.86
C ALA A 573 6.98 -2.41 -1.73
N GLU A 574 7.38 -1.50 -2.62
CA GLU A 574 6.85 -0.14 -2.72
C GLU A 574 5.35 -0.13 -3.03
N ARG A 575 4.90 -0.93 -4.00
CA ARG A 575 3.48 -1.07 -4.33
C ARG A 575 2.65 -1.56 -3.16
N VAL A 576 3.14 -2.57 -2.43
CA VAL A 576 2.48 -3.05 -1.20
C VAL A 576 2.38 -1.94 -0.16
N ALA A 577 3.48 -1.24 0.12
CA ALA A 577 3.48 -0.15 1.09
C ALA A 577 2.59 1.04 0.68
N ARG A 578 2.54 1.37 -0.62
CA ARG A 578 1.60 2.38 -1.16
C ARG A 578 0.14 1.92 -1.01
N GLY A 579 -0.14 0.63 -1.20
CA GLY A 579 -1.45 0.03 -0.92
C GLY A 579 -1.86 0.17 0.55
N ASP A 580 -0.94 -0.11 1.48
CA ASP A 580 -1.16 0.09 2.92
C ASP A 580 -1.40 1.57 3.27
N ASP A 581 -0.60 2.49 2.71
CA ASP A 581 -0.78 3.94 2.88
C ASP A 581 -2.13 4.42 2.34
N TRP A 582 -2.55 3.87 1.21
CA TRP A 582 -3.87 4.13 0.62
C TRP A 582 -4.99 3.66 1.55
N GLU A 583 -4.89 2.44 2.09
CA GLU A 583 -5.88 1.91 3.03
C GLU A 583 -5.97 2.76 4.30
N HIS A 584 -4.82 3.20 4.82
CA HIS A 584 -4.74 4.13 5.93
C HIS A 584 -5.43 5.46 5.60
N THR A 585 -5.15 6.02 4.41
CA THR A 585 -5.77 7.28 3.94
C THR A 585 -7.28 7.13 3.81
N ARG A 586 -7.76 6.03 3.21
CA ARG A 586 -9.20 5.72 3.11
C ARG A 586 -9.84 5.59 4.49
N ALA A 587 -9.21 4.89 5.42
CA ALA A 587 -9.71 4.75 6.79
C ALA A 587 -9.74 6.10 7.53
N ALA A 588 -8.74 6.96 7.32
CA ALA A 588 -8.71 8.30 7.88
C ALA A 588 -9.81 9.20 7.30
N LEU A 589 -10.13 9.06 6.00
CA LEU A 589 -11.25 9.79 5.38
C LEU A 589 -12.60 9.43 5.96
N ALA A 590 -12.77 8.18 6.43
CA ALA A 590 -13.99 7.73 7.10
C ALA A 590 -14.20 8.41 8.47
N ALA A 591 -13.16 9.02 9.06
CA ALA A 591 -13.32 9.81 10.26
C ALA A 591 -14.08 11.14 9.98
N PRO A 592 -14.67 11.77 11.03
CA PRO A 592 -15.26 13.10 10.90
C PRO A 592 -14.27 14.12 10.30
N ARG A 593 -14.81 15.12 9.60
CA ARG A 593 -14.00 16.19 9.01
C ARG A 593 -13.12 16.85 10.07
N SER A 594 -11.83 17.01 9.77
CA SER A 594 -10.92 17.71 10.67
C SER A 594 -11.23 19.22 10.74
N ASP A 595 -10.91 19.83 11.89
CA ASP A 595 -11.11 21.27 12.11
C ASP A 595 -10.37 22.15 11.09
N ALA A 596 -9.24 21.67 10.55
CA ALA A 596 -8.51 22.36 9.50
C ALA A 596 -9.31 22.47 8.20
N HIS A 597 -9.89 21.35 7.72
CA HIS A 597 -10.71 21.36 6.51
C HIS A 597 -12.02 22.14 6.70
N SER A 598 -12.61 22.08 7.89
CA SER A 598 -13.81 22.87 8.21
C SER A 598 -13.52 24.38 8.17
N ARG A 599 -12.37 24.82 8.71
CA ARG A 599 -11.93 26.21 8.63
C ARG A 599 -11.64 26.65 7.21
N ALA A 600 -10.91 25.85 6.43
CA ALA A 600 -10.60 26.16 5.04
C ALA A 600 -11.86 26.36 4.18
N LEU A 601 -12.88 25.51 4.37
CA LEU A 601 -14.17 25.69 3.68
C LEU A 601 -14.89 26.97 4.14
N ALA A 602 -14.91 27.25 5.44
CA ALA A 602 -15.54 28.45 5.97
C ALA A 602 -14.88 29.72 5.41
N GLU A 603 -13.54 29.77 5.38
CA GLU A 603 -12.77 30.88 4.82
C GLU A 603 -13.05 31.06 3.32
N ALA A 604 -13.08 29.96 2.55
CA ALA A 604 -13.39 30.02 1.12
C ALA A 604 -14.82 30.51 0.84
N LEU A 605 -15.80 29.99 1.58
CA LEU A 605 -17.20 30.41 1.44
C LEU A 605 -17.41 31.86 1.89
N GLU A 606 -16.78 32.28 2.98
CA GLU A 606 -16.84 33.66 3.46
C GLU A 606 -16.26 34.62 2.41
N ALA A 607 -15.13 34.28 1.78
CA ALA A 607 -14.57 35.08 0.70
C ALA A 607 -15.52 35.21 -0.51
N ILE A 608 -16.19 34.11 -0.87
CA ILE A 608 -17.21 34.10 -1.93
C ILE A 608 -18.40 34.98 -1.54
N GLU A 609 -18.93 34.84 -0.32
CA GLU A 609 -20.04 35.64 0.21
C GLU A 609 -19.72 37.13 0.24
N GLN A 610 -18.53 37.48 0.74
CA GLN A 610 -18.05 38.87 0.78
C GLN A 610 -17.99 39.46 -0.63
N TYR A 611 -17.46 38.72 -1.61
CA TYR A 611 -17.42 39.15 -2.99
C TYR A 611 -18.81 39.27 -3.62
N VAL A 612 -19.72 38.34 -3.35
CA VAL A 612 -21.10 38.41 -3.85
C VAL A 612 -21.81 39.66 -3.33
N ALA A 613 -21.68 39.93 -2.03
CA ALA A 613 -22.33 41.06 -1.37
C ALA A 613 -21.71 42.42 -1.77
N HIS A 614 -20.38 42.52 -1.77
CA HIS A 614 -19.69 43.82 -1.85
C HIS A 614 -18.80 43.97 -3.08
N GLY A 615 -18.46 42.89 -3.78
CA GLY A 615 -17.40 42.87 -4.79
C GLY A 615 -16.01 43.00 -4.18
N MET A 616 -15.01 43.27 -5.02
CA MET A 616 -13.66 43.64 -4.54
C MET A 616 -13.56 45.15 -4.39
N THR A 617 -13.02 45.60 -3.25
CA THR A 617 -12.71 47.01 -3.03
C THR A 617 -11.34 47.37 -3.63
N ASP A 618 -11.17 48.61 -4.08
CA ASP A 618 -9.88 49.10 -4.60
C ASP A 618 -8.75 48.96 -3.57
N ALA A 619 -9.05 49.12 -2.28
CA ALA A 619 -8.10 48.92 -1.19
C ALA A 619 -7.63 47.46 -1.09
N ARG A 620 -8.55 46.49 -1.24
CA ARG A 620 -8.19 45.06 -1.25
C ARG A 620 -7.39 44.69 -2.50
N ILE A 621 -7.76 45.22 -3.66
CA ILE A 621 -6.98 45.05 -4.91
C ILE A 621 -5.56 45.60 -4.72
N ALA A 622 -5.42 46.81 -4.17
CA ALA A 622 -4.11 47.40 -3.90
C ALA A 622 -3.27 46.57 -2.92
N GLN A 623 -3.89 46.00 -1.89
CA GLN A 623 -3.24 45.09 -0.95
C GLN A 623 -2.73 43.81 -1.65
N LEU A 624 -3.57 43.18 -2.46
CA LEU A 624 -3.22 41.95 -3.20
C LEU A 624 -2.11 42.21 -4.22
N CYS A 625 -2.16 43.35 -4.93
CA CYS A 625 -1.08 43.83 -5.79
C CYS A 625 0.25 43.96 -5.03
N ALA A 626 0.23 44.56 -3.84
CA ALA A 626 1.43 44.73 -3.02
C ALA A 626 2.02 43.40 -2.52
N GLN A 627 1.17 42.38 -2.37
CA GLN A 627 1.56 41.03 -1.99
C GLN A 627 2.02 40.17 -3.18
N GLY A 628 1.93 40.69 -4.42
CA GLY A 628 2.20 39.92 -5.63
C GLY A 628 1.19 38.79 -5.88
N SER A 629 0.00 38.87 -5.26
CA SER A 629 -1.01 37.83 -5.42
C SER A 629 -1.59 37.83 -6.84
N ALA A 630 -1.98 36.64 -7.32
CA ALA A 630 -2.52 36.39 -8.66
C ALA A 630 -1.61 36.77 -9.85
N GLY A 631 -0.33 37.10 -9.60
CA GLY A 631 0.68 37.33 -10.65
C GLY A 631 0.48 38.63 -11.44
N PHE A 632 -0.36 39.55 -10.97
CA PHE A 632 -0.67 40.81 -11.64
C PHE A 632 0.10 42.00 -11.07
N THR A 633 0.15 43.06 -11.88
CA THR A 633 0.24 44.46 -11.40
C THR A 633 -0.93 45.23 -12.01
N ASN A 634 -1.38 46.34 -11.41
CA ASN A 634 -2.47 47.18 -11.95
C ASN A 634 -2.16 47.83 -13.31
N ALA A 635 -0.97 47.62 -13.88
CA ALA A 635 -0.47 48.32 -15.06
C ALA A 635 -0.65 47.54 -16.39
N VAL A 636 -1.36 46.41 -16.39
CA VAL A 636 -1.57 45.60 -17.61
C VAL A 636 -2.82 46.05 -18.39
N ASP A 637 -2.79 45.92 -19.72
CA ASP A 637 -3.91 46.28 -20.62
C ASP A 637 -4.40 45.02 -21.37
N PRO A 638 -5.70 44.66 -21.28
CA PRO A 638 -6.73 45.26 -20.43
C PRO A 638 -6.48 45.01 -18.94
N PRO A 639 -6.90 45.92 -18.04
CA PRO A 639 -6.73 45.75 -16.61
C PRO A 639 -7.45 44.49 -16.10
N PRO A 640 -6.94 43.84 -15.05
CA PRO A 640 -7.60 42.69 -14.45
C PRO A 640 -8.94 43.11 -13.84
N ARG A 641 -9.97 42.31 -14.07
CA ARG A 641 -11.29 42.46 -13.45
C ARG A 641 -11.22 42.08 -11.97
N ALA A 642 -12.17 42.57 -11.18
CA ALA A 642 -12.24 42.30 -9.74
C ALA A 642 -12.22 40.79 -9.40
N TRP A 643 -12.93 39.95 -10.14
CA TRP A 643 -12.95 38.50 -9.93
C TRP A 643 -11.70 37.77 -10.43
N GLU A 644 -10.80 38.44 -11.16
CA GLU A 644 -9.49 37.88 -11.52
C GLU A 644 -8.50 37.93 -10.35
N TRP A 645 -8.92 38.31 -9.15
CA TRP A 645 -8.09 38.31 -7.95
C TRP A 645 -8.55 37.21 -6.99
N GLU A 646 -7.80 36.09 -6.93
CA GLU A 646 -7.96 34.95 -6.00
C GLU A 646 -9.30 34.18 -6.02
N MET A 647 -10.33 34.64 -6.75
CA MET A 647 -11.64 33.99 -6.76
C MET A 647 -11.59 32.54 -7.26
N ASP A 648 -10.76 32.25 -8.27
CA ASP A 648 -10.48 30.90 -8.73
C ASP A 648 -9.86 30.03 -7.64
N ALA A 649 -8.95 30.58 -6.83
CA ALA A 649 -8.33 29.87 -5.71
C ALA A 649 -9.35 29.55 -4.60
N HIS A 650 -10.24 30.50 -4.26
CA HIS A 650 -11.32 30.26 -3.28
C HIS A 650 -12.32 29.21 -3.79
N LEU A 651 -12.71 29.28 -5.06
CA LEU A 651 -13.57 28.28 -5.70
C LEU A 651 -12.93 26.89 -5.73
N GLN A 652 -11.64 26.82 -6.06
CA GLN A 652 -10.87 25.57 -6.08
C GLN A 652 -10.75 24.98 -4.66
N ALA A 653 -10.46 25.80 -3.64
CA ALA A 653 -10.42 25.36 -2.26
C ALA A 653 -11.76 24.79 -1.78
N ALA A 654 -12.88 25.45 -2.12
CA ALA A 654 -14.21 24.92 -1.82
C ALA A 654 -14.48 23.58 -2.55
N ALA A 655 -14.08 23.48 -3.82
CA ALA A 655 -14.22 22.25 -4.61
C ALA A 655 -13.46 21.07 -3.99
N GLU A 656 -12.23 21.29 -3.52
CA GLU A 656 -11.41 20.26 -2.88
C GLU A 656 -12.01 19.78 -1.55
N VAL A 657 -12.53 20.69 -0.72
CA VAL A 657 -13.19 20.26 0.53
C VAL A 657 -14.46 19.46 0.26
N TYR A 658 -15.29 19.90 -0.71
CA TYR A 658 -16.47 19.12 -1.10
C TYR A 658 -16.10 17.78 -1.72
N LEU A 659 -15.00 17.70 -2.47
CA LEU A 659 -14.49 16.45 -3.03
C LEU A 659 -14.05 15.49 -1.93
N GLY A 660 -13.45 16.01 -0.85
CA GLY A 660 -13.19 15.25 0.37
C GLY A 660 -14.46 14.64 0.98
N ASP A 661 -15.60 15.33 0.94
CA ASP A 661 -16.88 14.76 1.38
C ASP A 661 -17.41 13.67 0.43
N VAL A 662 -17.24 13.85 -0.89
CA VAL A 662 -17.58 12.82 -1.89
C VAL A 662 -16.76 11.56 -1.64
N ALA A 663 -15.45 11.71 -1.46
CA ALA A 663 -14.54 10.62 -1.16
C ALA A 663 -14.87 9.96 0.19
N ARG A 664 -15.23 10.74 1.22
CA ARG A 664 -15.68 10.22 2.52
C ARG A 664 -16.93 9.36 2.39
N ALA A 665 -17.96 9.79 1.67
CA ALA A 665 -19.16 9.00 1.46
C ALA A 665 -18.83 7.67 0.77
N ARG A 666 -18.00 7.71 -0.29
CA ARG A 666 -17.52 6.52 -0.98
C ARG A 666 -16.73 5.58 -0.07
N ALA A 667 -15.89 6.11 0.81
CA ALA A 667 -15.13 5.32 1.78
C ALA A 667 -16.02 4.59 2.81
N HIS A 668 -17.20 5.13 3.13
CA HIS A 668 -18.20 4.46 3.97
C HIS A 668 -19.03 3.39 3.25
N GLY A 669 -18.80 3.20 1.95
CA GLY A 669 -19.59 2.29 1.13
C GLY A 669 -20.88 2.92 0.57
N ASP A 670 -21.05 4.23 0.67
CA ASP A 670 -22.22 4.92 0.13
C ASP A 670 -22.16 5.04 -1.40
N ALA A 671 -23.32 5.32 -1.98
CA ALA A 671 -23.38 5.68 -3.39
C ALA A 671 -22.67 7.01 -3.67
N LEU A 672 -22.28 7.25 -4.93
CA LEU A 672 -21.71 8.54 -5.33
C LEU A 672 -22.72 9.66 -4.98
N PRO A 673 -22.41 10.58 -4.04
CA PRO A 673 -23.34 11.62 -3.63
C PRO A 673 -23.45 12.67 -4.74
N ALA A 674 -24.38 12.46 -5.67
CA ALA A 674 -24.48 13.24 -6.91
C ALA A 674 -24.59 14.75 -6.65
N GLU A 675 -25.41 15.20 -5.70
CA GLU A 675 -25.54 16.63 -5.37
C GLU A 675 -24.23 17.25 -4.89
N ARG A 676 -23.49 16.55 -4.02
CA ARG A 676 -22.18 17.02 -3.54
C ARG A 676 -21.16 17.02 -4.67
N ALA A 677 -21.14 15.97 -5.50
CA ALA A 677 -20.26 15.89 -6.67
C ALA A 677 -20.57 16.99 -7.70
N ARG A 678 -21.84 17.41 -7.83
CA ARG A 678 -22.21 18.58 -8.65
C ARG A 678 -21.60 19.85 -8.08
N LEU A 679 -21.69 20.10 -6.77
CA LEU A 679 -21.07 21.28 -6.16
C LEU A 679 -19.55 21.32 -6.40
N VAL A 680 -18.87 20.18 -6.27
CA VAL A 680 -17.44 20.05 -6.63
C VAL A 680 -17.21 20.50 -8.08
N TYR A 681 -17.97 19.91 -9.02
CA TYR A 681 -17.84 20.23 -10.43
C TYR A 681 -18.12 21.71 -10.72
N VAL A 682 -19.15 22.30 -10.11
CA VAL A 682 -19.57 23.68 -10.40
C VAL A 682 -18.57 24.69 -9.87
N CYS A 683 -18.06 24.51 -8.65
CA CYS A 683 -16.97 25.33 -8.12
C CYS A 683 -15.73 25.25 -9.01
N ALA A 684 -15.30 24.03 -9.35
CA ALA A 684 -14.16 23.82 -10.25
C ALA A 684 -14.41 24.40 -11.65
N HIS A 685 -15.61 24.25 -12.21
CA HIS A 685 -16.00 24.81 -13.51
C HIS A 685 -15.80 26.32 -13.53
N MET A 686 -16.35 27.04 -12.54
CA MET A 686 -16.21 28.51 -12.48
C MET A 686 -14.75 28.93 -12.29
N ALA A 687 -13.98 28.22 -11.47
CA ALA A 687 -12.54 28.46 -11.33
C ALA A 687 -11.81 28.28 -12.68
N GLN A 688 -12.15 27.23 -13.43
CA GLN A 688 -11.56 27.00 -14.75
C GLN A 688 -11.95 28.05 -15.78
N MET A 689 -13.18 28.58 -15.74
CA MET A 689 -13.55 29.68 -16.64
C MET A 689 -12.73 30.95 -16.37
N ILE A 690 -12.42 31.24 -15.11
CA ILE A 690 -11.53 32.35 -14.73
C ILE A 690 -10.09 32.06 -15.22
N ALA A 691 -9.59 30.85 -15.02
CA ALA A 691 -8.24 30.46 -15.48
C ALA A 691 -8.10 30.54 -17.01
N LEU A 692 -9.10 30.05 -17.75
CA LEU A 692 -9.16 30.14 -19.22
C LEU A 692 -9.18 31.59 -19.70
N TYR A 693 -9.97 32.45 -19.05
CA TYR A 693 -10.00 33.87 -19.36
C TYR A 693 -8.61 34.51 -19.20
N ARG A 694 -7.91 34.22 -18.08
CA ARG A 694 -6.54 34.74 -17.85
C ARG A 694 -5.54 34.21 -18.89
N LEU A 695 -5.62 32.92 -19.23
CA LEU A 695 -4.76 32.31 -20.26
C LEU A 695 -4.95 33.00 -21.62
N LEU A 696 -6.18 33.28 -22.02
CA LEU A 696 -6.50 33.93 -23.30
C LEU A 696 -6.01 35.39 -23.37
N LEU A 697 -5.96 36.09 -22.23
CA LEU A 697 -5.47 37.48 -22.16
C LEU A 697 -3.99 37.60 -21.82
N ARG A 698 -3.27 36.49 -21.64
CA ARG A 698 -1.86 36.48 -21.26
C ARG A 698 -0.98 37.26 -22.24
N GLU A 699 -1.08 36.94 -23.52
CA GLU A 699 -0.30 37.60 -24.58
C GLU A 699 -0.66 39.09 -24.75
N PRO A 700 -1.96 39.47 -24.85
CA PRO A 700 -2.36 40.88 -24.84
C PRO A 700 -1.80 41.67 -23.65
N ARG A 701 -1.73 41.06 -22.48
CA ARG A 701 -1.21 41.67 -21.24
C ARG A 701 0.32 41.61 -21.11
N GLY A 702 1.03 41.09 -22.11
CA GLY A 702 2.49 41.07 -22.16
C GLY A 702 3.17 40.02 -21.26
N PHE A 703 2.45 39.00 -20.82
CA PHE A 703 3.02 37.91 -20.02
C PHE A 703 3.64 36.82 -20.91
N ALA A 704 4.80 36.29 -20.51
CA ALA A 704 5.45 35.15 -21.15
C ALA A 704 4.88 33.80 -20.67
N ALA A 705 5.06 32.74 -21.46
CA ALA A 705 4.85 31.37 -20.98
C ALA A 705 5.87 31.06 -19.86
N PRO A 706 5.49 30.35 -18.77
CA PRO A 706 4.25 29.60 -18.55
C PRO A 706 3.20 30.34 -17.69
N ALA A 707 3.15 31.68 -17.70
CA ALA A 707 2.17 32.41 -16.88
C ALA A 707 0.73 31.93 -17.16
N PHE A 708 -0.06 31.73 -16.11
CA PHE A 708 -1.46 31.27 -16.18
C PHE A 708 -1.66 29.92 -16.90
N ALA A 709 -0.63 29.09 -17.02
CA ALA A 709 -0.78 27.75 -17.56
C ALA A 709 -1.75 26.91 -16.71
N LEU A 710 -2.55 26.09 -17.38
CA LEU A 710 -3.57 25.23 -16.78
C LEU A 710 -2.92 24.02 -16.12
N ASP A 711 -3.60 23.52 -15.10
CA ASP A 711 -3.29 22.24 -14.47
C ASP A 711 -3.95 21.09 -15.25
N PRO A 712 -3.21 20.07 -15.75
CA PRO A 712 -3.80 18.91 -16.38
C PRO A 712 -4.84 18.19 -15.51
N ALA A 713 -4.71 18.23 -14.18
CA ALA A 713 -5.66 17.60 -13.26
C ALA A 713 -7.06 18.24 -13.30
N ALA A 714 -7.21 19.44 -13.88
CA ALA A 714 -8.51 20.08 -14.10
C ALA A 714 -9.51 19.19 -14.85
N ILE A 715 -9.01 18.34 -15.75
CA ILE A 715 -9.82 17.41 -16.54
C ILE A 715 -10.55 16.37 -15.67
N LEU A 716 -10.00 16.05 -14.48
CA LEU A 716 -10.60 15.09 -13.55
C LEU A 716 -11.87 15.66 -12.91
N TYR A 717 -11.94 16.97 -12.66
CA TYR A 717 -13.17 17.63 -12.21
C TYR A 717 -14.26 17.55 -13.29
N VAL A 718 -13.88 17.69 -14.57
CA VAL A 718 -14.82 17.53 -15.70
C VAL A 718 -15.35 16.10 -15.77
N ALA A 719 -14.48 15.11 -15.59
CA ALA A 719 -14.84 13.71 -15.51
C ALA A 719 -15.82 13.43 -14.35
N LEU A 720 -15.62 14.04 -13.18
CA LEU A 720 -16.56 13.97 -12.06
C LEU A 720 -17.90 14.64 -12.38
N GLY A 721 -17.90 15.74 -13.13
CA GLY A 721 -19.12 16.40 -13.62
C GLY A 721 -19.99 15.47 -14.45
N PHE A 722 -19.41 14.69 -15.36
CA PHE A 722 -20.12 13.65 -16.10
C PHE A 722 -20.71 12.58 -15.17
N ALA A 723 -19.92 12.09 -14.21
CA ALA A 723 -20.39 11.12 -13.23
C ALA A 723 -21.56 11.66 -12.37
N ALA A 724 -21.56 12.95 -12.07
CA ALA A 724 -22.59 13.64 -11.30
C ALA A 724 -23.86 14.04 -12.12
N GLY A 725 -23.83 13.83 -13.44
CA GLY A 725 -24.93 14.12 -14.37
C GLY A 725 -24.90 15.52 -15.01
N CYS A 726 -23.81 16.28 -14.88
CA CYS A 726 -23.63 17.59 -15.53
C CYS A 726 -23.16 17.44 -16.99
N ASP A 727 -23.82 16.59 -17.78
CA ASP A 727 -23.30 16.07 -19.05
C ASP A 727 -23.03 17.16 -20.10
N ALA A 728 -23.94 18.14 -20.25
CA ALA A 728 -23.82 19.22 -21.23
C ALA A 728 -22.69 20.23 -20.88
N PRO A 729 -22.68 20.87 -19.70
CA PRO A 729 -21.60 21.79 -19.34
C PRO A 729 -20.24 21.08 -19.23
N ALA A 730 -20.20 19.83 -18.75
CA ALA A 730 -18.95 19.05 -18.68
C ALA A 730 -18.40 18.77 -20.09
N ARG A 731 -19.27 18.46 -21.06
CA ARG A 731 -18.85 18.27 -22.45
C ARG A 731 -18.25 19.54 -23.06
N GLN A 732 -18.85 20.71 -22.81
CA GLN A 732 -18.33 21.98 -23.34
C GLN A 732 -16.93 22.29 -22.77
N LEU A 733 -16.76 22.16 -21.45
CA LEU A 733 -15.46 22.36 -20.81
C LEU A 733 -14.43 21.31 -21.24
N ALA A 734 -14.82 20.04 -21.37
CA ALA A 734 -13.95 18.98 -21.91
C ALA A 734 -13.41 19.34 -23.30
N ARG A 735 -14.27 19.84 -24.20
CA ARG A 735 -13.86 20.28 -25.54
C ARG A 735 -12.82 21.39 -25.46
N MET A 736 -13.05 22.42 -24.64
CA MET A 736 -12.11 23.53 -24.47
C MET A 736 -10.74 23.02 -23.99
N LEU A 737 -10.70 22.23 -22.92
CA LEU A 737 -9.46 21.70 -22.35
C LEU A 737 -8.71 20.79 -23.33
N CYS A 738 -9.41 19.90 -24.04
CA CYS A 738 -8.79 19.02 -25.06
C CYS A 738 -8.25 19.82 -26.25
N THR A 739 -8.98 20.85 -26.72
CA THR A 739 -8.49 21.72 -27.80
C THR A 739 -7.24 22.48 -27.37
N LEU A 740 -7.22 23.02 -26.16
CA LEU A 740 -6.05 23.74 -25.64
C LEU A 740 -4.83 22.84 -25.43
N TRP A 741 -5.01 21.53 -25.28
CA TRP A 741 -3.87 20.60 -25.17
C TRP A 741 -2.97 20.63 -26.42
N GLN A 742 -3.53 21.00 -27.57
CA GLN A 742 -2.77 21.14 -28.81
C GLN A 742 -1.85 22.38 -28.82
N ARG A 743 -1.92 23.23 -27.80
CA ARG A 743 -1.04 24.38 -27.63
C ARG A 743 0.08 24.05 -26.64
N ASP A 744 1.33 24.17 -27.08
CA ASP A 744 2.53 23.82 -26.31
C ASP A 744 2.71 24.62 -25.00
N ASP A 745 1.98 25.72 -24.84
CA ASP A 745 2.12 26.71 -23.78
C ASP A 745 0.90 26.80 -22.84
N ALA A 746 -0.10 25.95 -23.03
CA ALA A 746 -1.36 26.02 -22.30
C ALA A 746 -1.32 25.28 -20.96
N TYR A 747 -0.44 24.29 -20.80
CA TYR A 747 -0.38 23.43 -19.61
C TYR A 747 0.98 23.51 -18.90
N ARG A 748 0.94 23.44 -17.57
CA ARG A 748 2.14 23.56 -16.70
C ARG A 748 3.05 22.33 -16.71
N ALA A 749 2.51 21.16 -17.06
CA ALA A 749 3.18 19.87 -16.96
C ALA A 749 2.50 18.80 -17.83
N ALA A 750 3.17 17.64 -18.00
CA ALA A 750 2.54 16.45 -18.55
C ALA A 750 1.43 15.92 -17.62
N PRO A 751 0.38 15.26 -18.14
CA PRO A 751 -0.67 14.71 -17.31
C PRO A 751 -0.20 13.43 -16.61
N ASP A 752 -0.66 13.23 -15.37
CA ASP A 752 -0.54 11.92 -14.72
C ASP A 752 -1.41 10.86 -15.44
N ALA A 753 -1.30 9.60 -15.01
CA ALA A 753 -2.04 8.49 -15.64
C ALA A 753 -3.57 8.68 -15.62
N GLN A 754 -4.14 9.22 -14.53
CA GLN A 754 -5.58 9.44 -14.41
C GLN A 754 -6.04 10.59 -15.31
N ALA A 755 -5.36 11.73 -15.26
CA ALA A 755 -5.65 12.89 -16.10
C ALA A 755 -5.50 12.53 -17.58
N ARG A 756 -4.45 11.79 -17.95
CA ARG A 756 -4.23 11.30 -19.31
C ARG A 756 -5.38 10.41 -19.78
N ALA A 757 -5.80 9.45 -18.97
CA ALA A 757 -6.94 8.59 -19.28
C ALA A 757 -8.23 9.39 -19.47
N ALA A 758 -8.50 10.36 -18.59
CA ALA A 758 -9.65 11.24 -18.70
C ALA A 758 -9.61 12.10 -19.97
N PHE A 759 -8.45 12.67 -20.34
CA PHE A 759 -8.28 13.37 -21.62
C PHE A 759 -8.58 12.46 -22.81
N ILE A 760 -8.05 11.24 -22.85
CA ILE A 760 -8.29 10.28 -23.95
C ILE A 760 -9.78 9.96 -24.06
N LEU A 761 -10.43 9.61 -22.95
CA LEU A 761 -11.84 9.25 -22.90
C LEU A 761 -12.74 10.41 -23.35
N LEU A 762 -12.47 11.62 -22.83
CA LEU A 762 -13.25 12.81 -23.18
C LEU A 762 -12.99 13.30 -24.59
N ALA A 763 -11.75 13.24 -25.08
CA ALA A 763 -11.43 13.60 -26.46
C ALA A 763 -12.14 12.67 -27.44
N ARG A 764 -12.14 11.35 -27.19
CA ARG A 764 -12.91 10.37 -27.96
C ARG A 764 -14.42 10.65 -27.91
N HIS A 765 -14.97 10.97 -26.74
CA HIS A 765 -16.39 11.31 -26.56
C HIS A 765 -16.79 12.61 -27.26
N CYS A 766 -15.91 13.60 -27.24
CA CYS A 766 -16.11 14.92 -27.84
C CYS A 766 -15.69 15.01 -29.31
N ASN A 767 -15.18 13.92 -29.88
CA ASN A 767 -14.61 13.86 -31.23
C ASN A 767 -13.50 14.89 -31.48
N VAL A 768 -12.60 15.03 -30.51
CA VAL A 768 -11.39 15.86 -30.58
C VAL A 768 -10.18 14.95 -30.71
N THR A 769 -9.24 15.26 -31.62
CA THR A 769 -7.98 14.52 -31.75
C THR A 769 -6.93 15.16 -30.87
N ILE A 770 -6.29 14.38 -30.00
CA ILE A 770 -5.21 14.86 -29.12
C ILE A 770 -4.03 13.89 -29.16
N ALA A 771 -2.82 14.42 -29.01
CA ALA A 771 -1.60 13.64 -28.81
C ALA A 771 -1.09 13.92 -27.39
N LEU A 772 -1.04 12.88 -26.56
CA LEU A 772 -0.59 12.97 -25.17
C LEU A 772 0.72 12.22 -25.00
N PRO A 773 1.71 12.78 -24.27
CA PRO A 773 2.90 12.03 -23.89
C PRO A 773 2.51 10.84 -23.00
N ALA A 774 3.42 9.88 -22.87
CA ALA A 774 3.29 8.83 -21.87
C ALA A 774 3.33 9.46 -20.46
N PRO A 775 2.56 8.94 -19.49
CA PRO A 775 2.63 9.43 -18.12
C PRO A 775 4.00 9.09 -17.51
N ALA A 776 4.47 9.90 -16.55
CA ALA A 776 5.75 9.69 -15.88
C ALA A 776 5.78 8.37 -15.08
N GLU A 777 4.68 8.03 -14.39
CA GLU A 777 4.47 6.72 -13.79
C GLU A 777 3.59 5.87 -14.71
N ALA A 778 4.06 4.67 -15.06
CA ALA A 778 3.32 3.76 -15.92
C ALA A 778 2.11 3.15 -15.18
N ALA A 779 0.96 3.14 -15.85
CA ALA A 779 -0.29 2.55 -15.37
C ALA A 779 -0.78 1.47 -16.36
N PRO A 780 -0.07 0.34 -16.51
CA PRO A 780 -0.35 -0.65 -17.55
C PRO A 780 -1.80 -1.17 -17.54
N ALA A 781 -2.43 -1.36 -16.39
CA ALA A 781 -3.81 -1.85 -16.34
C ALA A 781 -4.80 -0.78 -16.83
N LEU A 782 -4.60 0.49 -16.45
CA LEU A 782 -5.38 1.60 -16.97
C LEU A 782 -5.16 1.82 -18.48
N GLU A 783 -3.92 1.72 -18.95
CA GLU A 783 -3.57 1.85 -20.37
C GLU A 783 -4.17 0.71 -21.20
N ALA A 784 -4.17 -0.52 -20.70
CA ALA A 784 -4.78 -1.68 -21.37
C ALA A 784 -6.30 -1.50 -21.59
N LEU A 785 -6.98 -0.76 -20.71
CA LEU A 785 -8.40 -0.40 -20.92
C LEU A 785 -8.59 0.59 -22.09
N LEU A 786 -7.63 1.49 -22.30
CA LEU A 786 -7.67 2.51 -23.35
C LEU A 786 -7.20 1.98 -24.71
N GLU A 787 -6.29 1.01 -24.70
CA GLU A 787 -5.77 0.33 -25.87
C GLU A 787 -6.88 -0.45 -26.58
N GLY A 788 -6.97 -0.27 -27.91
CA GLY A 788 -8.00 -0.93 -28.72
C GLY A 788 -9.45 -0.62 -28.31
N ASP A 789 -9.70 0.42 -27.50
CA ASP A 789 -11.01 0.70 -26.90
C ASP A 789 -11.60 -0.51 -26.12
N LEU A 790 -10.75 -1.30 -25.43
CA LEU A 790 -11.22 -2.44 -24.63
C LEU A 790 -12.35 -2.05 -23.67
N TRP A 791 -12.30 -0.85 -23.09
CA TRP A 791 -13.36 -0.32 -22.24
C TRP A 791 -14.74 -0.21 -22.91
N ARG A 792 -14.87 -0.32 -24.24
CA ARG A 792 -16.14 -0.34 -24.98
C ARG A 792 -16.62 -1.75 -25.33
N ASP A 793 -15.83 -2.79 -24.99
CA ASP A 793 -16.18 -4.17 -25.30
C ASP A 793 -17.57 -4.52 -24.73
N ALA A 794 -18.37 -5.16 -25.57
CA ALA A 794 -19.71 -5.64 -25.23
C ALA A 794 -19.64 -6.85 -24.29
N ASP A 795 -18.54 -7.61 -24.33
CA ASP A 795 -18.22 -8.64 -23.35
C ASP A 795 -17.78 -7.99 -22.03
N GLY A 796 -18.72 -7.89 -21.10
CA GLY A 796 -18.50 -7.27 -19.81
C GLY A 796 -17.49 -8.01 -18.92
N VAL A 797 -17.19 -9.28 -19.17
CA VAL A 797 -16.29 -10.07 -18.29
C VAL A 797 -14.85 -9.58 -18.41
N ARG A 798 -14.36 -9.40 -19.64
CA ARG A 798 -13.00 -8.90 -19.90
C ARG A 798 -12.82 -7.48 -19.39
N VAL A 799 -13.83 -6.63 -19.57
CA VAL A 799 -13.80 -5.24 -19.10
C VAL A 799 -13.83 -5.17 -17.58
N ALA A 800 -14.64 -6.01 -16.92
CA ALA A 800 -14.68 -6.07 -15.46
C ALA A 800 -13.32 -6.48 -14.87
N ALA A 801 -12.69 -7.53 -15.41
CA ALA A 801 -11.36 -7.96 -14.96
C ALA A 801 -10.28 -6.88 -15.15
N ALA A 802 -10.29 -6.20 -16.29
CA ALA A 802 -9.36 -5.10 -16.56
C ALA A 802 -9.63 -3.87 -15.66
N LEU A 803 -10.90 -3.57 -15.35
CA LEU A 803 -11.28 -2.52 -14.41
C LEU A 803 -10.85 -2.85 -12.97
N GLU A 804 -10.95 -4.10 -12.54
CA GLU A 804 -10.45 -4.53 -11.22
C GLU A 804 -8.93 -4.37 -11.14
N ALA A 805 -8.20 -4.80 -12.19
CA ALA A 805 -6.76 -4.59 -12.27
C ALA A 805 -6.39 -3.09 -12.22
N ALA A 806 -7.10 -2.24 -12.97
CA ALA A 806 -6.88 -0.79 -12.96
C ALA A 806 -7.25 -0.13 -11.61
N CYS A 807 -8.22 -0.70 -10.89
CA CYS A 807 -8.53 -0.27 -9.52
C CYS A 807 -7.44 -0.65 -8.53
N SER A 808 -6.91 -1.88 -8.57
CA SER A 808 -5.78 -2.28 -7.73
C SER A 808 -4.54 -1.47 -8.05
N GLU A 809 -4.26 -1.26 -9.34
CA GLU A 809 -3.21 -0.37 -9.78
C GLU A 809 -3.41 1.05 -9.21
N HIS A 810 -4.60 1.65 -9.31
CA HIS A 810 -4.87 2.96 -8.69
C HIS A 810 -4.57 2.98 -7.18
N THR A 811 -4.87 1.92 -6.43
CA THR A 811 -4.50 1.87 -4.99
C THR A 811 -2.99 1.79 -4.75
N GLU A 812 -2.23 1.30 -5.73
CA GLU A 812 -0.78 1.12 -5.64
C GLU A 812 0.01 2.32 -6.22
N ILE A 813 -0.56 3.06 -7.17
CA ILE A 813 0.14 4.12 -7.92
C ILE A 813 -0.51 5.51 -7.83
N ALA A 814 -1.69 5.66 -7.24
CA ALA A 814 -2.35 6.97 -7.23
C ALA A 814 -1.46 8.01 -6.50
N PRO A 815 -1.09 9.10 -7.18
CA PRO A 815 -0.31 10.15 -6.54
C PRO A 815 -1.13 10.75 -5.39
N PRO A 816 -0.47 11.21 -4.31
CA PRO A 816 -1.14 11.93 -3.25
C PRO A 816 -1.85 13.15 -3.84
N GLY A 817 -3.11 13.34 -3.49
CA GLY A 817 -3.92 14.41 -4.06
C GLY A 817 -5.41 14.24 -3.80
N PRO A 818 -6.22 15.21 -4.24
CA PRO A 818 -7.65 15.25 -3.94
C PRO A 818 -8.43 14.06 -4.50
N PHE A 819 -7.88 13.36 -5.50
CA PHE A 819 -8.51 12.20 -6.16
C PHE A 819 -7.92 10.84 -5.75
N GLN A 820 -7.00 10.78 -4.77
CA GLN A 820 -6.31 9.54 -4.38
C GLN A 820 -7.28 8.42 -3.94
N CYS A 821 -8.44 8.76 -3.39
CA CYS A 821 -9.46 7.80 -2.96
C CYS A 821 -10.69 7.77 -3.87
N LEU A 822 -10.61 8.38 -5.07
CA LEU A 822 -11.71 8.46 -6.01
C LEU A 822 -11.17 8.31 -7.45
N PRO A 823 -11.26 7.12 -8.08
CA PRO A 823 -10.69 6.87 -9.39
C PRO A 823 -11.58 7.47 -10.50
N VAL A 824 -11.55 8.79 -10.65
CA VAL A 824 -12.51 9.52 -11.48
C VAL A 824 -12.41 9.14 -12.96
N ALA A 825 -11.23 8.79 -13.47
CA ALA A 825 -11.10 8.31 -14.86
C ALA A 825 -11.89 7.00 -15.07
N LEU A 826 -11.87 6.09 -14.09
CA LEU A 826 -12.64 4.84 -14.14
C LEU A 826 -14.15 5.10 -13.98
N LEU A 827 -14.54 6.05 -13.11
CA LEU A 827 -15.94 6.49 -12.98
C LEU A 827 -16.48 7.07 -14.29
N LEU A 828 -15.70 7.93 -14.94
CA LEU A 828 -16.03 8.49 -16.25
C LEU A 828 -16.18 7.38 -17.29
N MET A 829 -15.27 6.42 -17.34
CA MET A 829 -15.34 5.28 -18.25
C MET A 829 -16.66 4.52 -18.10
N LEU A 830 -17.08 4.23 -16.86
CA LEU A 830 -18.35 3.58 -16.57
C LEU A 830 -19.56 4.43 -16.98
N LYS A 831 -19.52 5.75 -16.74
CA LYS A 831 -20.56 6.69 -17.20
C LYS A 831 -20.64 6.73 -18.72
N LEU A 832 -19.51 6.78 -19.43
CA LEU A 832 -19.48 6.78 -20.90
C LEU A 832 -19.99 5.47 -21.49
N ARG A 833 -19.68 4.32 -20.86
CA ARG A 833 -20.27 3.02 -21.22
C ARG A 833 -21.80 3.06 -21.08
N ALA A 834 -22.31 3.58 -19.97
CA ALA A 834 -23.74 3.71 -19.74
C ALA A 834 -24.41 4.62 -20.79
N LEU A 835 -23.79 5.76 -21.13
CA LEU A 835 -24.26 6.64 -22.21
C LEU A 835 -24.26 5.98 -23.59
N ALA A 836 -23.36 5.02 -23.82
CA ALA A 836 -23.32 4.20 -25.03
C ALA A 836 -24.33 3.04 -25.02
N GLY A 837 -25.15 2.89 -23.96
CA GLY A 837 -26.13 1.81 -23.83
C GLY A 837 -25.51 0.44 -23.50
N LEU A 838 -24.26 0.39 -23.05
CA LEU A 838 -23.59 -0.85 -22.67
C LEU A 838 -24.03 -1.33 -21.28
N LYS A 839 -24.02 -2.64 -21.06
CA LYS A 839 -24.46 -3.26 -19.81
C LYS A 839 -23.63 -2.79 -18.61
N HIS A 840 -24.29 -2.63 -17.48
CA HIS A 840 -23.65 -2.45 -16.18
C HIS A 840 -22.75 -3.64 -15.86
N LEU A 841 -21.57 -3.34 -15.32
CA LEU A 841 -20.57 -4.32 -14.94
C LEU A 841 -20.67 -4.61 -13.44
N GLN A 842 -20.44 -5.86 -13.07
CA GLN A 842 -20.22 -6.23 -11.68
C GLN A 842 -18.73 -6.11 -11.38
N ILE A 843 -18.39 -5.25 -10.43
CA ILE A 843 -17.01 -4.96 -10.01
C ILE A 843 -16.97 -5.15 -8.50
N THR A 844 -16.04 -5.97 -8.02
CA THR A 844 -15.93 -6.32 -6.59
C THR A 844 -14.93 -5.43 -5.85
N HIS A 845 -14.08 -4.70 -6.58
CA HIS A 845 -13.06 -3.86 -5.97
C HIS A 845 -13.66 -2.71 -5.13
N PRO A 846 -13.25 -2.49 -3.86
CA PRO A 846 -13.86 -1.51 -2.94
C PRO A 846 -13.97 -0.07 -3.46
N LEU A 847 -13.10 0.34 -4.39
CA LEU A 847 -13.17 1.65 -5.04
C LEU A 847 -14.46 1.85 -5.87
N LEU A 848 -14.93 0.79 -6.53
CA LEU A 848 -16.07 0.81 -7.46
C LEU A 848 -17.23 -0.10 -7.02
N ALA A 849 -17.01 -0.99 -6.06
CA ALA A 849 -18.00 -1.92 -5.50
C ALA A 849 -19.20 -1.25 -4.81
N PRO A 850 -19.04 -0.15 -4.04
CA PRO A 850 -20.23 0.52 -3.53
C PRO A 850 -21.03 1.09 -4.71
N PRO A 851 -22.37 1.04 -4.66
CA PRO A 851 -23.22 1.33 -5.80
C PRO A 851 -22.88 2.71 -6.38
N LEU A 852 -22.67 2.85 -7.69
CA LEU A 852 -22.38 4.17 -8.27
C LEU A 852 -23.59 5.13 -8.24
N GLY A 853 -24.74 4.64 -7.75
CA GLY A 853 -26.03 5.30 -7.85
C GLY A 853 -26.63 5.13 -9.25
N SER A 854 -27.82 5.68 -9.46
CA SER A 854 -28.33 5.87 -10.82
C SER A 854 -27.56 7.02 -11.47
N TRP A 855 -27.04 6.82 -12.69
CA TRP A 855 -26.61 7.92 -13.55
C TRP A 855 -27.85 8.74 -13.92
N GLY A 856 -28.24 9.68 -13.04
CA GLY A 856 -29.49 10.44 -13.20
C GLY A 856 -29.58 11.17 -14.54
N ALA A 857 -30.77 11.67 -14.87
CA ALA A 857 -30.96 12.51 -16.05
C ALA A 857 -30.00 13.70 -16.03
N GLY A 858 -29.54 14.10 -17.21
CA GLY A 858 -28.63 15.24 -17.37
C GLY A 858 -29.20 16.50 -16.71
N VAL A 859 -28.36 17.20 -15.95
CA VAL A 859 -28.70 18.44 -15.26
C VAL A 859 -27.95 19.60 -15.91
N GLU A 860 -28.68 20.66 -16.24
CA GLU A 860 -28.08 21.91 -16.70
C GLU A 860 -27.30 22.61 -15.59
N LEU A 861 -26.25 23.36 -15.95
CA LEU A 861 -25.37 24.01 -14.97
C LEU A 861 -26.14 24.89 -13.98
N ALA A 862 -27.18 25.60 -14.46
CA ALA A 862 -28.01 26.47 -13.62
C ALA A 862 -28.76 25.72 -12.51
N ALA A 863 -29.17 24.47 -12.76
CA ALA A 863 -29.89 23.64 -11.79
C ALA A 863 -28.95 22.93 -10.80
N ALA A 864 -27.64 22.99 -11.03
CA ALA A 864 -26.62 22.42 -10.14
C ALA A 864 -26.04 23.45 -9.13
N LEU A 865 -26.40 24.73 -9.27
CA LEU A 865 -25.94 25.82 -8.40
C LEU A 865 -26.78 25.92 -7.12
N ASP A 866 -26.12 26.16 -6.00
CA ASP A 866 -26.81 26.62 -4.78
C ASP A 866 -27.10 28.14 -4.84
N PRO A 867 -27.83 28.73 -3.87
CA PRO A 867 -28.16 30.15 -3.89
C PRO A 867 -26.94 31.09 -3.91
N LEU A 868 -25.86 30.72 -3.22
CA LEU A 868 -24.64 31.52 -3.15
C LEU A 868 -23.91 31.50 -4.49
N LEU A 869 -23.70 30.32 -5.06
CA LEU A 869 -23.05 30.14 -6.35
C LEU A 869 -23.88 30.70 -7.51
N THR A 870 -25.22 30.66 -7.40
CA THR A 870 -26.12 31.33 -8.34
C THR A 870 -25.87 32.83 -8.35
N SER A 871 -25.78 33.44 -7.16
CA SER A 871 -25.51 34.87 -7.00
C SER A 871 -24.11 35.25 -7.47
N LEU A 872 -23.12 34.40 -7.20
CA LEU A 872 -21.75 34.55 -7.69
C LEU A 872 -21.72 34.54 -9.22
N ARG A 873 -22.29 33.52 -9.87
CA ARG A 873 -22.29 33.40 -11.33
C ARG A 873 -22.98 34.60 -11.99
N ALA A 874 -24.11 35.05 -11.45
CA ALA A 874 -24.80 36.24 -11.94
C ALA A 874 -23.92 37.50 -11.86
N ARG A 875 -23.18 37.67 -10.74
CA ARG A 875 -22.24 38.79 -10.56
C ARG A 875 -21.05 38.69 -11.51
N LEU A 876 -20.45 37.51 -11.66
CA LEU A 876 -19.34 37.27 -12.59
C LEU A 876 -19.75 37.63 -14.03
N GLN A 877 -20.93 37.19 -14.46
CA GLN A 877 -21.50 37.51 -15.78
C GLN A 877 -21.73 39.02 -15.94
N ALA A 878 -22.33 39.68 -14.95
CA ALA A 878 -22.52 41.14 -14.95
C ALA A 878 -21.20 41.92 -15.02
N GLN A 879 -20.10 41.33 -14.55
CA GLN A 879 -18.75 41.91 -14.59
C GLN A 879 -17.90 41.42 -15.77
N GLY A 880 -18.51 40.80 -16.78
CA GLY A 880 -17.87 40.46 -18.06
C GLY A 880 -17.24 39.06 -18.13
N CYS A 881 -17.50 38.17 -17.17
CA CYS A 881 -17.16 36.76 -17.30
C CYS A 881 -18.22 36.04 -18.15
N ASP A 882 -18.06 36.05 -19.47
CA ASP A 882 -18.95 35.39 -20.42
C ASP A 882 -18.39 34.01 -20.82
N GLU A 883 -19.00 32.95 -20.28
CA GLU A 883 -18.62 31.57 -20.53
C GLU A 883 -18.70 31.19 -22.02
N ASN A 884 -19.67 31.73 -22.76
CA ASN A 884 -19.83 31.46 -24.18
C ASN A 884 -18.79 32.20 -25.02
N ALA A 885 -18.44 33.43 -24.64
CA ALA A 885 -17.35 34.18 -25.29
C ALA A 885 -16.00 33.48 -25.09
N ILE A 886 -15.71 33.00 -23.88
CA ILE A 886 -14.52 32.20 -23.57
C ILE A 886 -14.51 30.92 -24.42
N ALA A 887 -15.64 30.21 -24.49
CA ALA A 887 -15.73 28.99 -25.28
C ALA A 887 -15.48 29.23 -26.78
N LYS A 888 -16.06 30.30 -27.36
CA LYS A 888 -15.78 30.68 -28.75
C LYS A 888 -14.33 31.08 -28.96
N ALA A 889 -13.72 31.80 -28.02
CA ALA A 889 -12.32 32.18 -28.13
C ALA A 889 -11.39 30.95 -28.14
N VAL A 890 -11.67 29.95 -27.29
CA VAL A 890 -10.90 28.71 -27.25
C VAL A 890 -11.16 27.83 -28.49
N LEU A 891 -12.41 27.60 -28.85
CA LEU A 891 -12.78 26.60 -29.86
C LEU A 891 -12.73 27.13 -31.29
N GLU A 892 -12.96 28.43 -31.49
CA GLU A 892 -13.10 29.07 -32.80
C GLU A 892 -12.02 30.13 -33.06
N GLY A 893 -11.18 30.45 -32.06
CA GLY A 893 -10.18 31.52 -32.16
C GLY A 893 -10.79 32.93 -32.19
N ALA A 894 -12.05 33.09 -31.73
CA ALA A 894 -12.71 34.39 -31.69
C ALA A 894 -12.00 35.35 -30.71
N PRO A 895 -11.88 36.64 -31.01
CA PRO A 895 -11.34 37.59 -30.05
C PRO A 895 -12.27 37.69 -28.84
N LEU A 896 -11.70 37.61 -27.64
CA LEU A 896 -12.44 37.89 -26.42
C LEU A 896 -12.87 39.37 -26.47
N GLY A 897 -14.16 39.67 -26.29
CA GLY A 897 -14.67 41.04 -26.38
C GLY A 897 -13.96 41.98 -25.39
N LEU A 898 -13.01 42.78 -25.86
CA LEU A 898 -12.20 43.71 -25.06
C LEU A 898 -12.93 45.01 -24.70
N THR A 899 -14.13 45.24 -25.20
CA THR A 899 -14.86 46.49 -24.97
C THR A 899 -15.51 46.49 -23.58
N PRO A 900 -15.19 47.45 -22.69
CA PRO A 900 -15.94 47.62 -21.47
C PRO A 900 -17.37 47.98 -21.84
N THR A 901 -18.34 47.17 -21.41
CA THR A 901 -19.74 47.58 -21.38
C THR A 901 -19.86 48.75 -20.41
N LEU A 902 -19.72 49.96 -20.93
CA LEU A 902 -20.02 51.19 -20.22
C LEU A 902 -21.46 51.08 -19.70
N SER A 903 -21.69 51.44 -18.43
CA SER A 903 -23.05 51.50 -17.87
C SER A 903 -23.93 52.45 -18.71
N PRO A 904 -25.27 52.31 -18.70
CA PRO A 904 -26.17 53.19 -19.46
C PRO A 904 -25.92 54.69 -19.16
N GLU A 905 -25.53 55.00 -17.93
CA GLU A 905 -25.18 56.34 -17.49
C GLU A 905 -23.84 56.83 -18.10
N GLN A 906 -22.84 55.94 -18.18
CA GLN A 906 -21.56 56.23 -18.85
C GLN A 906 -21.72 56.30 -20.38
N GLN A 907 -22.57 55.48 -20.98
CA GLN A 907 -22.92 55.57 -22.40
C GLN A 907 -23.64 56.89 -22.71
N ALA A 908 -24.54 57.34 -21.84
CA ALA A 908 -25.19 58.64 -21.96
C ALA A 908 -24.17 59.79 -21.82
N LYS A 909 -23.25 59.73 -20.85
CA LYS A 909 -22.17 60.73 -20.68
C LYS A 909 -21.21 60.75 -21.88
N MET A 910 -20.88 59.60 -22.44
CA MET A 910 -19.98 59.49 -23.60
C MET A 910 -20.65 59.98 -24.89
N ALA A 911 -21.93 59.64 -25.10
CA ALA A 911 -22.71 60.18 -26.22
C ALA A 911 -22.90 61.72 -26.11
N GLN A 912 -23.04 62.24 -24.89
CA GLN A 912 -23.14 63.68 -24.64
C GLN A 912 -21.80 64.39 -24.87
N ALA A 913 -20.67 63.75 -24.53
CA ALA A 913 -19.33 64.24 -24.83
C ALA A 913 -19.01 64.22 -26.34
N GLU A 914 -19.43 63.18 -27.06
CA GLU A 914 -19.31 63.10 -28.52
C GLU A 914 -20.16 64.15 -29.24
N LEU A 915 -21.37 64.41 -28.75
CA LEU A 915 -22.24 65.47 -29.28
C LEU A 915 -21.63 66.87 -29.06
N LEU A 916 -21.05 67.11 -27.88
CA LEU A 916 -20.32 68.34 -27.58
C LEU A 916 -19.09 68.51 -28.48
N MET A 917 -18.29 67.45 -28.66
CA MET A 917 -17.12 67.46 -29.55
C MET A 917 -17.51 67.73 -31.01
N ALA A 918 -18.62 67.14 -31.50
CA ALA A 918 -19.12 67.38 -32.85
C ALA A 918 -19.64 68.82 -33.05
N GLN A 919 -20.32 69.40 -32.04
CA GLN A 919 -20.77 70.80 -32.06
C GLN A 919 -19.57 71.78 -32.05
N PHE A 920 -18.52 71.48 -31.29
CA PHE A 920 -17.29 72.28 -31.26
C PHE A 920 -16.49 72.16 -32.57
N SER A 921 -16.47 70.98 -33.20
CA SER A 921 -15.82 70.80 -34.52
C SER A 921 -16.51 71.62 -35.62
N ASN A 922 -17.85 71.59 -35.66
CA ASN A 922 -18.63 72.39 -36.61
C ASN A 922 -18.47 73.91 -36.39
N ALA A 923 -18.36 74.35 -35.12
CA ALA A 923 -18.10 75.76 -34.79
C ALA A 923 -16.66 76.20 -35.11
N ALA A 924 -15.70 75.27 -35.07
CA ALA A 924 -14.31 75.50 -35.44
C ALA A 924 -14.12 75.58 -36.97
N GLU A 925 -14.89 74.82 -37.76
CA GLU A 925 -14.90 74.91 -39.23
C GLU A 925 -15.54 76.20 -39.74
N THR A 926 -16.66 76.66 -39.15
CA THR A 926 -17.31 77.93 -39.54
C THR A 926 -16.47 79.18 -39.22
N ARG A 927 -15.54 79.10 -38.25
CA ARG A 927 -14.61 80.22 -37.94
C ARG A 927 -13.29 80.16 -38.71
N ARG A 928 -12.99 79.04 -39.40
CA ARG A 928 -11.76 78.86 -40.17
C ARG A 928 -11.79 79.63 -41.50
N ASP A 929 -12.97 79.86 -42.08
CA ASP A 929 -13.14 80.61 -43.33
C ASP A 929 -13.06 82.14 -43.18
N SER A 930 -13.23 82.68 -41.97
CA SER A 930 -13.32 84.14 -41.75
C SER A 930 -12.05 84.84 -41.25
N ALA A 931 -10.91 84.16 -41.13
CA ALA A 931 -9.73 84.76 -40.47
C ALA A 931 -8.37 84.41 -41.09
N LEU A 932 -8.24 84.54 -42.42
CA LEU A 932 -6.94 84.77 -43.07
C LEU A 932 -6.56 86.26 -42.98
N ARG A 933 -6.04 86.69 -41.82
CA ARG A 933 -5.04 87.78 -41.65
C ARG A 933 -4.75 88.05 -40.16
N GLY A 934 -3.52 87.76 -39.72
CA GLY A 934 -2.87 88.51 -38.63
C GLY A 934 -2.69 87.87 -37.24
N ARG A 935 -1.59 87.11 -37.09
CA ARG A 935 -0.67 87.00 -35.92
C ARG A 935 -1.19 86.67 -34.49
N ARG A 936 -0.81 85.46 -34.05
CA ARG A 936 -0.09 85.06 -32.82
C ARG A 936 -0.68 85.24 -31.40
N MET A 937 -1.86 85.83 -31.17
CA MET A 937 -2.47 85.83 -29.82
C MET A 937 -3.54 84.75 -29.57
N LEU A 938 -3.96 83.98 -30.57
CA LEU A 938 -5.07 83.02 -30.45
C LEU A 938 -4.69 81.59 -29.98
N ILE A 939 -3.41 81.22 -30.05
CA ILE A 939 -2.98 79.84 -29.72
C ILE A 939 -2.97 79.59 -28.20
N ILE A 940 -2.63 80.61 -27.39
CA ILE A 940 -2.62 80.47 -25.93
C ILE A 940 -4.06 80.42 -25.37
N GLY A 941 -4.99 81.18 -25.95
CA GLY A 941 -6.41 81.12 -25.58
C GLY A 941 -7.06 79.78 -25.93
N ALA A 942 -6.75 79.22 -27.11
CA ALA A 942 -7.29 77.93 -27.54
C ALA A 942 -6.76 76.76 -26.68
N CYS A 943 -5.48 76.75 -26.32
CA CYS A 943 -4.91 75.73 -25.44
C CYS A 943 -5.41 75.82 -23.99
N ALA A 944 -5.66 77.02 -23.47
CA ALA A 944 -6.26 77.18 -22.14
C ALA A 944 -7.72 76.69 -22.09
N ILE A 945 -8.49 76.94 -23.14
CA ILE A 945 -9.87 76.46 -23.26
C ILE A 945 -9.90 74.94 -23.43
N TRP A 946 -9.00 74.37 -24.25
CA TRP A 946 -8.86 72.91 -24.40
C TRP A 946 -8.41 72.23 -23.10
N GLY A 947 -7.46 72.84 -22.38
CA GLY A 947 -6.99 72.35 -21.08
C GLY A 947 -8.08 72.39 -20.00
N MET A 948 -8.88 73.47 -19.95
CA MET A 948 -10.03 73.56 -19.04
C MET A 948 -11.17 72.60 -19.43
N LEU A 949 -11.41 72.35 -20.72
CA LEU A 949 -12.40 71.37 -21.18
C LEU A 949 -11.98 69.94 -20.83
N LEU A 950 -10.71 69.59 -21.01
CA LEU A 950 -10.18 68.29 -20.62
C LEU A 950 -10.25 68.09 -19.10
N LEU A 951 -9.93 69.12 -18.31
CA LEU A 951 -10.07 69.08 -16.84
C LEU A 951 -11.54 68.96 -16.40
N TRP A 952 -12.47 69.63 -17.09
CA TRP A 952 -13.91 69.55 -16.78
C TRP A 952 -14.52 68.19 -17.16
N VAL A 953 -14.16 67.64 -18.32
CA VAL A 953 -14.56 66.28 -18.74
C VAL A 953 -13.97 65.23 -17.80
N PHE A 954 -12.71 65.40 -17.37
CA PHE A 954 -12.06 64.52 -16.39
C PHE A 954 -12.71 64.58 -15.01
N PHE A 955 -13.25 65.74 -14.60
CA PHE A 955 -13.99 65.90 -13.33
C PHE A 955 -15.43 65.37 -13.37
N GLN A 956 -16.02 65.22 -14.57
CA GLN A 956 -17.39 64.66 -14.76
C GLN A 956 -17.40 63.15 -15.00
N LEU A 957 -16.25 62.58 -15.37
CA LEU A 957 -16.01 61.14 -15.57
C LEU A 957 -15.45 60.43 -14.32
N ARG A 958 -14.95 61.18 -13.33
CA ARG A 958 -14.92 60.75 -11.92
C ARG A 958 -16.29 60.97 -11.29
#